data_AF-A0A0D3ERA8-F1
#
_entry.id   AF-A0A0D3ERA8-F1
#
_cell.length_a   1.000
_cell.length_b   1.000
_cell.length_c   1.000
_cell.angle_alpha   90.00
_cell.angle_beta   90.00
_cell.angle_gamma   90.00
#
_symmetry.space_group_name_H-M   'P 1'
#
loop_
_entity.id
_entity.type
_entity.pdbx_description
1 polymer ?
#
loop_
_entity_poly.entity_id
_entity_poly.type
_entity_poly.pdbx_seq_one_letter_code
_entity_poly.pdbx_strand_id
1 'polypeptide(L)'
;MEDTMTSTLIYVGVRSSTPPTEMSWRAQLDRAEEVVGTAAAEGGGKVEEEELEDLVEKGRAWVLALAAAVVAAARRFFDWVVSGDWMSWWPFWRPDRRLQRLIDDADANPADPAKQSALLHELNKFSPEDVIKRFEQRSHAVDSRGVAEYLRALILTNGIADYLPDEQSGRSASLPALLQELKQRVSGNEDKPFMNPGISEKQPLHVVMVDPKATGRSTRFAQEIFSTVLFTIAVGLMWVMGAAALQKYIGSLGGIGASGVGSSSSYSPKELNKDIMPEKNVKTFKDVKGCDDAKKELEEVVEYLKNPSKFTRLGGKLPKGILLTGSPGTGKTLLAKAIAGEAGVPFFYRAGSEFEEMFVGVGARRVRSLFQAAKKKAPCIVFIDEIDAVGSTRKQWEGHTKKTLHQLLVEMDGFEQNEGIIVMAATNLPDILDPALTRPGRFDRHIVVPNPDVRGRQEILELYLQDKPVSSDVDVNAIARSTPGFNGADLANLVNIAAIKAAVEGADKLTAAQLEFAKDRIIMGTERKSIGHAIVALNTQGAHPIHKATILPRGSALGMVTQLPSQDETSISKKQLLARLDVCMGGRVAEELIFGEDNVTTGARNDLHTATELAQYMVSNCGMSDAIGPVHVKERPSVEMQSRIDAEVVKLLREAYGRVKRLLKKHEKQLHALANALLERETLTADEINKVVHPYQEEPQLSFQEEDFALT
;
A
#
# COMPACT_ATOMS: atom_id res chain seq x y z
N MET A 1 -32.72 -41.35 19.80
CA MET A 1 -33.81 -41.36 18.81
C MET A 1 -33.68 -40.05 18.06
N GLU A 2 -32.74 -39.97 17.14
CA GLU A 2 -32.83 -40.47 15.74
C GLU A 2 -33.72 -39.56 14.89
N ASP A 3 -33.04 -38.80 14.02
CA ASP A 3 -33.37 -38.51 12.62
C ASP A 3 -32.03 -38.04 12.01
N THR A 4 -31.23 -38.79 11.24
CA THR A 4 -31.43 -39.45 9.92
C THR A 4 -32.28 -38.62 8.97
N MET A 5 -31.96 -38.42 7.70
CA MET A 5 -30.83 -38.71 6.81
C MET A 5 -31.28 -38.13 5.46
N THR A 6 -30.38 -37.58 4.65
CA THR A 6 -30.25 -37.74 3.17
C THR A 6 -29.55 -36.51 2.59
N SER A 7 -28.77 -36.55 1.50
CA SER A 7 -27.97 -37.55 0.81
C SER A 7 -27.43 -36.82 -0.44
N THR A 8 -26.27 -37.25 -0.93
CA THR A 8 -25.89 -37.45 -2.36
C THR A 8 -24.42 -37.02 -2.57
N LEU A 9 -23.44 -37.94 -2.46
CA LEU A 9 -22.87 -38.84 -3.51
C LEU A 9 -22.02 -38.04 -4.53
N ILE A 10 -20.76 -38.39 -4.84
CA ILE A 10 -20.25 -39.61 -5.51
C ILE A 10 -18.73 -39.76 -5.16
N TYR A 11 -18.25 -40.81 -4.46
CA TYR A 11 -17.66 -42.09 -4.95
C TYR A 11 -16.55 -41.94 -6.02
N VAL A 12 -15.32 -42.48 -5.91
CA VAL A 12 -14.83 -43.86 -5.74
C VAL A 12 -13.39 -43.74 -5.19
N GLY A 13 -12.95 -44.39 -4.11
CA GLY A 13 -12.82 -45.84 -3.90
C GLY A 13 -11.38 -46.28 -4.29
N VAL A 14 -10.67 -47.22 -3.66
CA VAL A 14 -11.07 -48.34 -2.81
C VAL A 14 -9.83 -48.87 -2.06
N ARG A 15 -10.02 -49.04 -0.74
CA ARG A 15 -9.65 -50.13 0.19
C ARG A 15 -8.25 -50.79 0.26
N SER A 16 -7.86 -50.88 1.54
CA SER A 16 -7.50 -52.08 2.34
C SER A 16 -6.21 -52.84 2.04
N SER A 17 -5.29 -52.78 3.01
CA SER A 17 -4.68 -53.97 3.64
C SER A 17 -3.73 -53.53 4.74
N THR A 18 -3.91 -54.02 5.97
CA THR A 18 -2.83 -54.15 6.97
C THR A 18 -1.64 -54.89 6.34
N PRO A 19 -0.37 -54.53 6.63
CA PRO A 19 0.52 -55.43 7.42
C PRO A 19 1.66 -54.62 8.17
N PRO A 20 2.78 -55.19 8.64
CA PRO A 20 2.94 -55.57 10.06
C PRO A 20 4.29 -55.15 10.74
N THR A 21 4.41 -55.46 12.04
CA THR A 21 5.64 -55.84 12.77
C THR A 21 6.81 -54.83 12.96
N GLU A 22 6.78 -54.07 14.05
CA GLU A 22 7.97 -53.46 14.70
C GLU A 22 8.85 -54.48 15.48
N MET A 23 8.51 -55.77 15.48
CA MET A 23 9.24 -56.81 16.23
C MET A 23 10.35 -57.54 15.44
N SER A 24 10.59 -57.19 14.17
CA SER A 24 11.57 -57.90 13.32
C SER A 24 13.03 -57.51 13.56
N TRP A 25 13.32 -56.33 14.12
CA TRP A 25 14.71 -55.86 14.28
C TRP A 25 15.32 -56.22 15.63
N ARG A 26 14.51 -56.30 16.69
CA ARG A 26 14.97 -56.72 18.03
C ARG A 26 15.30 -58.22 18.07
N ALA A 27 14.50 -59.06 17.42
CA ALA A 27 14.77 -60.49 17.29
C ALA A 27 15.97 -60.84 16.37
N GLN A 28 16.44 -59.88 15.55
CA GLN A 28 17.65 -60.04 14.72
C GLN A 28 18.92 -59.53 15.44
N LEU A 29 18.78 -58.69 16.47
CA LEU A 29 19.88 -58.22 17.32
C LEU A 29 20.17 -59.20 18.47
N ASP A 30 19.13 -59.76 19.10
CA ASP A 30 19.31 -60.78 20.16
C ASP A 30 19.98 -62.06 19.61
N ARG A 31 19.74 -62.39 18.34
CA ARG A 31 20.37 -63.53 17.64
C ARG A 31 21.81 -63.26 17.19
N ALA A 32 22.24 -61.99 17.17
CA ALA A 32 23.62 -61.60 16.92
C ALA A 32 24.43 -61.52 18.23
N GLU A 33 23.79 -61.20 19.36
CA GLU A 33 24.40 -61.27 20.69
C GLU A 33 24.59 -62.74 21.17
N GLU A 34 23.71 -63.66 20.79
CA GLU A 34 23.79 -65.08 21.14
C GLU A 34 24.92 -65.85 20.39
N VAL A 35 25.32 -65.35 19.20
CA VAL A 35 26.41 -65.93 18.37
C VAL A 35 27.80 -65.38 18.74
N VAL A 36 27.87 -64.27 19.47
CA VAL A 36 29.15 -63.69 19.97
C VAL A 36 29.41 -64.06 21.44
N GLY A 37 28.37 -64.38 22.21
CA GLY A 37 28.46 -64.77 23.63
C GLY A 37 28.95 -66.21 23.90
N THR A 38 29.19 -67.04 22.88
CA THR A 38 29.54 -68.46 23.03
C THR A 38 31.00 -68.82 22.71
N ALA A 39 31.86 -67.82 22.41
CA ALA A 39 33.27 -68.03 22.06
C ALA A 39 34.30 -67.55 23.12
N ALA A 40 33.87 -67.17 24.32
CA ALA A 40 34.76 -66.61 25.36
C ALA A 40 34.66 -67.32 26.72
N ALA A 41 34.45 -68.64 26.70
CA ALA A 41 34.47 -69.49 27.89
C ALA A 41 35.31 -70.74 27.62
N GLU A 42 36.65 -70.62 27.68
CA GLU A 42 37.56 -71.70 28.09
C GLU A 42 39.01 -71.23 28.15
N GLY A 43 39.67 -71.52 29.28
CA GLY A 43 41.06 -71.99 29.32
C GLY A 43 42.20 -71.00 29.11
N GLY A 44 42.79 -70.54 30.22
CA GLY A 44 44.17 -70.04 30.23
C GLY A 44 45.21 -71.17 30.15
N GLY A 45 46.39 -70.88 29.58
CA GLY A 45 47.52 -71.81 29.56
C GLY A 45 48.67 -71.43 28.61
N LYS A 46 49.63 -70.67 29.14
CA LYS A 46 51.07 -70.50 28.79
C LYS A 46 51.71 -71.20 27.54
N VAL A 47 52.42 -70.34 26.77
CA VAL A 47 53.66 -70.48 25.91
C VAL A 47 53.51 -71.32 24.62
N GLU A 48 53.94 -70.94 23.40
CA GLU A 48 55.01 -70.08 22.84
C GLU A 48 54.57 -69.47 21.47
N GLU A 49 55.21 -68.35 21.11
CA GLU A 49 55.40 -67.72 19.77
C GLU A 49 54.39 -68.01 18.62
N GLU A 50 53.16 -67.50 18.75
CA GLU A 50 52.28 -67.19 17.59
C GLU A 50 51.28 -66.04 17.88
N GLU A 51 51.63 -65.12 18.80
CA GLU A 51 50.77 -63.99 19.24
C GLU A 51 51.28 -62.60 18.80
N LEU A 52 51.54 -62.40 17.51
CA LEU A 52 51.85 -61.05 16.97
C LEU A 52 50.87 -60.55 15.89
N GLU A 53 49.98 -61.40 15.39
CA GLU A 53 48.83 -60.99 14.56
C GLU A 53 47.55 -60.81 15.40
N ASP A 54 47.43 -61.49 16.54
CA ASP A 54 46.27 -61.46 17.44
C ASP A 54 46.20 -60.19 18.33
N LEU A 55 47.33 -59.47 18.46
CA LEU A 55 47.43 -58.18 19.19
C LEU A 55 46.94 -56.98 18.36
N VAL A 56 46.85 -57.10 17.04
CA VAL A 56 46.32 -56.03 16.16
C VAL A 56 44.79 -56.10 16.07
N GLU A 57 44.20 -57.29 16.15
CA GLU A 57 42.73 -57.47 16.20
C GLU A 57 42.15 -57.18 17.59
N LYS A 58 42.79 -57.63 18.68
CA LYS A 58 42.40 -57.27 20.05
C LYS A 58 42.50 -55.75 20.32
N GLY A 59 43.45 -55.06 19.68
CA GLY A 59 43.54 -53.60 19.72
C GLY A 59 42.32 -52.89 19.10
N ARG A 60 41.73 -53.45 18.02
CA ARG A 60 40.52 -52.88 17.39
C ARG A 60 39.25 -53.24 18.17
N ALA A 61 39.16 -54.44 18.73
CA ALA A 61 38.05 -54.85 19.60
C ALA A 61 38.01 -54.05 20.91
N TRP A 62 39.17 -53.77 21.52
CA TRP A 62 39.27 -52.92 22.70
C TRP A 62 38.90 -51.46 22.40
N VAL A 63 39.32 -50.93 21.25
CA VAL A 63 38.93 -49.57 20.80
C VAL A 63 37.43 -49.48 20.53
N LEU A 64 36.82 -50.51 19.93
CA LEU A 64 35.37 -50.56 19.70
C LEU A 64 34.58 -50.73 21.01
N ALA A 65 35.05 -51.55 21.95
CA ALA A 65 34.45 -51.69 23.28
C ALA A 65 34.57 -50.39 24.10
N LEU A 66 35.71 -49.70 24.01
CA LEU A 66 35.93 -48.41 24.65
C LEU A 66 35.07 -47.32 24.00
N ALA A 67 34.92 -47.32 22.67
CA ALA A 67 34.01 -46.43 21.97
C ALA A 67 32.55 -46.68 22.34
N ALA A 68 32.11 -47.94 22.43
CA ALA A 68 30.77 -48.31 22.86
C ALA A 68 30.52 -47.93 24.34
N ALA A 69 31.50 -48.12 25.22
CA ALA A 69 31.43 -47.69 26.61
C ALA A 69 31.37 -46.16 26.75
N VAL A 70 32.13 -45.43 25.94
CA VAL A 70 32.09 -43.95 25.87
C VAL A 70 30.75 -43.47 25.33
N VAL A 71 30.18 -44.12 24.32
CA VAL A 71 28.86 -43.80 23.77
C VAL A 71 27.76 -44.10 24.79
N ALA A 72 27.84 -45.22 25.51
CA ALA A 72 26.90 -45.55 26.58
C ALA A 72 27.01 -44.59 27.78
N ALA A 73 28.23 -44.18 28.15
CA ALA A 73 28.47 -43.18 29.18
C ALA A 73 27.98 -41.79 28.74
N ALA A 74 28.18 -41.41 27.48
CA ALA A 74 27.67 -40.17 26.90
C ALA A 74 26.14 -40.15 26.85
N ARG A 75 25.50 -41.30 26.56
CA ARG A 75 24.04 -41.43 26.58
C ARG A 75 23.48 -41.29 27.99
N ARG A 76 24.12 -41.94 28.98
CA ARG A 76 23.75 -41.77 30.40
C ARG A 76 23.99 -40.35 30.92
N PHE A 77 25.06 -39.69 30.47
CA PHE A 77 25.33 -38.28 30.79
C PHE A 77 24.30 -37.35 30.13
N PHE A 78 23.91 -37.61 28.88
CA PHE A 78 22.88 -36.85 28.18
C PHE A 78 21.51 -37.04 28.82
N ASP A 79 21.14 -38.27 29.17
CA ASP A 79 19.89 -38.56 29.88
C ASP A 79 19.88 -37.94 31.30
N TRP A 80 21.01 -37.90 32.00
CA TRP A 80 21.16 -37.17 33.28
C TRP A 80 21.08 -35.65 33.12
N VAL A 81 21.65 -35.10 32.04
CA VAL A 81 21.59 -33.66 31.71
C VAL A 81 20.17 -33.22 31.33
N VAL A 82 19.42 -34.07 30.62
CA VAL A 82 18.05 -33.76 30.16
C VAL A 82 17.01 -33.99 31.26
N SER A 83 17.24 -34.91 32.20
CA SER A 83 16.32 -35.23 33.30
C SER A 83 16.57 -34.45 34.60
N GLY A 84 17.64 -33.67 34.70
CA GLY A 84 17.96 -32.87 35.88
C GLY A 84 17.40 -31.44 35.81
N ASP A 85 16.73 -31.00 36.88
CA ASP A 85 16.25 -29.61 37.11
C ASP A 85 17.37 -28.54 37.19
N TRP A 86 18.60 -28.86 36.77
CA TRP A 86 19.77 -27.98 36.84
C TRP A 86 19.69 -26.80 35.85
N MET A 87 18.85 -26.90 34.82
CA MET A 87 18.64 -25.85 33.82
C MET A 87 17.90 -24.62 34.39
N SER A 88 17.25 -24.76 35.55
CA SER A 88 16.60 -23.66 36.29
C SER A 88 17.57 -22.64 36.90
N TRP A 89 18.87 -22.97 36.95
CA TRP A 89 19.90 -22.09 37.53
C TRP A 89 20.41 -21.01 36.54
N TRP A 90 20.15 -21.16 35.24
CA TRP A 90 20.81 -20.40 34.17
C TRP A 90 20.21 -18.98 33.96
N PRO A 91 21.02 -17.90 33.76
CA PRO A 91 20.52 -16.51 33.90
C PRO A 91 19.54 -16.03 32.83
N PHE A 92 19.39 -16.73 31.70
CA PHE A 92 18.53 -16.30 30.60
C PHE A 92 17.03 -16.51 30.85
N TRP A 93 16.67 -17.31 31.86
CA TRP A 93 15.28 -17.62 32.22
C TRP A 93 14.83 -16.91 33.52
N ARG A 94 15.49 -15.81 33.93
CA ARG A 94 15.14 -15.05 35.16
C ARG A 94 14.34 -13.73 35.00
N PRO A 95 13.32 -13.61 34.13
CA PRO A 95 12.31 -12.53 34.29
C PRO A 95 11.38 -12.77 35.50
N ASP A 96 11.10 -14.02 35.85
CA ASP A 96 9.96 -14.37 36.71
C ASP A 96 10.11 -13.94 38.17
N ARG A 97 11.33 -13.94 38.73
CA ARG A 97 11.52 -13.62 40.16
C ARG A 97 11.20 -12.18 40.52
N ARG A 98 11.31 -11.22 39.58
CA ARG A 98 10.98 -9.82 39.84
C ARG A 98 9.47 -9.60 39.78
N LEU A 99 8.81 -10.20 38.79
CA LEU A 99 7.36 -10.15 38.65
C LEU A 99 6.68 -10.86 39.84
N GLN A 100 7.17 -12.04 40.24
CA GLN A 100 6.69 -12.77 41.42
C GLN A 100 6.76 -11.93 42.70
N ARG A 101 7.89 -11.25 42.94
CA ARG A 101 7.99 -10.34 44.10
C ARG A 101 6.99 -9.19 44.06
N LEU A 102 6.75 -8.61 42.88
CA LEU A 102 5.77 -7.54 42.73
C LEU A 102 4.34 -8.05 42.91
N ILE A 103 4.05 -9.29 42.49
CA ILE A 103 2.77 -9.95 42.75
C ILE A 103 2.59 -10.16 44.25
N ASP A 104 3.59 -10.75 44.92
CA ASP A 104 3.54 -11.00 46.37
C ASP A 104 3.40 -9.68 47.16
N ASP A 105 4.15 -8.64 46.80
CA ASP A 105 4.11 -7.32 47.46
C ASP A 105 2.76 -6.60 47.25
N ALA A 106 2.16 -6.75 46.06
CA ALA A 106 0.86 -6.17 45.74
C ALA A 106 -0.30 -6.95 46.37
N ASP A 107 -0.24 -8.28 46.38
CA ASP A 107 -1.24 -9.14 47.02
C ASP A 107 -1.23 -8.97 48.55
N ALA A 108 -0.05 -8.74 49.15
CA ALA A 108 0.08 -8.41 50.56
C ALA A 108 -0.48 -7.03 50.92
N ASN A 109 -0.60 -6.11 49.95
CA ASN A 109 -1.05 -4.72 50.17
C ASN A 109 -2.13 -4.31 49.16
N PRO A 110 -3.35 -4.88 49.23
CA PRO A 110 -4.41 -4.62 48.24
C PRO A 110 -4.95 -3.19 48.26
N ALA A 111 -4.79 -2.49 49.40
CA ALA A 111 -5.24 -1.10 49.58
C ALA A 111 -4.22 -0.05 49.14
N ASP A 112 -2.99 -0.43 48.75
CA ASP A 112 -1.93 0.49 48.34
C ASP A 112 -1.93 0.67 46.80
N PRO A 113 -2.39 1.82 46.27
CA PRO A 113 -2.53 2.01 44.83
C PRO A 113 -1.19 2.11 44.10
N ALA A 114 -0.12 2.54 44.79
CA ALA A 114 1.20 2.69 44.17
C ALA A 114 1.80 1.32 43.84
N LYS A 115 1.68 0.34 44.75
CA LYS A 115 2.14 -1.04 44.52
C LYS A 115 1.34 -1.74 43.43
N GLN A 116 0.02 -1.53 43.40
CA GLN A 116 -0.82 -2.09 42.33
C GLN A 116 -0.44 -1.50 40.97
N SER A 117 -0.23 -0.19 40.85
CA SER A 117 0.18 0.43 39.58
C SER A 117 1.56 -0.05 39.09
N ALA A 118 2.51 -0.27 40.01
CA ALA A 118 3.83 -0.80 39.68
C ALA A 118 3.75 -2.25 39.16
N LEU A 119 2.88 -3.08 39.76
CA LEU A 119 2.60 -4.42 39.28
C LEU A 119 1.96 -4.37 37.88
N LEU A 120 0.88 -3.59 37.70
CA LEU A 120 0.17 -3.49 36.41
C LEU A 120 1.11 -3.05 35.28
N HIS A 121 2.03 -2.11 35.55
CA HIS A 121 3.02 -1.68 34.56
C HIS A 121 3.98 -2.78 34.12
N GLU A 122 4.52 -3.60 35.04
CA GLU A 122 5.37 -4.72 34.66
C GLU A 122 4.57 -5.85 34.01
N LEU A 123 3.35 -6.12 34.51
CA LEU A 123 2.47 -7.17 34.02
C LEU A 123 2.02 -6.88 32.58
N ASN A 124 1.80 -5.62 32.22
CA ASN A 124 1.46 -5.19 30.84
C ASN A 124 2.57 -5.47 29.81
N LYS A 125 3.83 -5.67 30.23
CA LYS A 125 4.93 -6.06 29.32
C LYS A 125 4.91 -7.54 28.94
N PHE A 126 4.26 -8.37 29.75
CA PHE A 126 4.23 -9.83 29.58
C PHE A 126 2.84 -10.32 29.19
N SER A 127 1.79 -9.93 29.94
CA SER A 127 0.40 -10.36 29.72
C SER A 127 -0.63 -9.23 29.92
N PRO A 128 -0.94 -8.46 28.86
CA PRO A 128 -1.97 -7.42 28.91
C PRO A 128 -3.37 -7.93 29.32
N GLU A 129 -3.73 -9.18 29.00
CA GLU A 129 -5.03 -9.77 29.39
C GLU A 129 -5.19 -9.92 30.90
N ASP A 130 -4.10 -10.22 31.62
CA ASP A 130 -4.14 -10.39 33.06
C ASP A 130 -4.26 -9.05 33.79
N VAL A 131 -3.73 -7.96 33.18
CA VAL A 131 -3.96 -6.58 33.64
C VAL A 131 -5.46 -6.27 33.62
N ILE A 132 -6.15 -6.61 32.53
CA ILE A 132 -7.59 -6.38 32.35
C ILE A 132 -8.37 -7.18 33.40
N LYS A 133 -8.13 -8.50 33.50
CA LYS A 133 -8.81 -9.36 34.49
C LYS A 133 -8.63 -8.85 35.91
N ARG A 134 -7.40 -8.47 36.28
CA ARG A 134 -7.06 -8.03 37.65
C ARG A 134 -7.63 -6.64 37.98
N PHE A 135 -7.70 -5.75 37.00
CA PHE A 135 -8.32 -4.43 37.15
C PHE A 135 -9.85 -4.50 37.21
N GLU A 136 -10.46 -5.45 36.49
CA GLU A 136 -11.91 -5.66 36.47
C GLU A 136 -12.46 -6.42 37.69
N GLN A 137 -11.61 -7.13 38.43
CA GLN A 137 -11.98 -7.78 39.70
C GLN A 137 -12.42 -6.79 40.80
N ARG A 138 -12.17 -5.48 40.65
CA ARG A 138 -12.58 -4.40 41.58
C ARG A 138 -12.14 -4.58 43.05
N SER A 139 -11.20 -5.50 43.33
CA SER A 139 -10.74 -5.83 44.68
C SER A 139 -9.51 -5.04 45.14
N HIS A 140 -8.90 -4.24 44.25
CA HIS A 140 -7.62 -3.56 44.49
C HIS A 140 -7.77 -2.03 44.36
N ALA A 141 -6.97 -1.29 45.14
CA ALA A 141 -6.93 0.16 45.05
C ALA A 141 -6.38 0.64 43.70
N VAL A 142 -6.96 1.71 43.14
CA VAL A 142 -6.62 2.25 41.82
C VAL A 142 -6.21 3.72 41.92
N ASP A 143 -5.09 4.07 41.27
CA ASP A 143 -4.66 5.45 41.01
C ASP A 143 -4.67 5.73 39.50
N SER A 144 -4.61 7.00 39.12
CA SER A 144 -4.42 7.54 37.78
C SER A 144 -3.41 6.75 36.93
N ARG A 145 -2.28 6.32 37.51
CA ARG A 145 -1.28 5.49 36.83
C ARG A 145 -1.78 4.08 36.52
N GLY A 146 -2.52 3.48 37.44
CA GLY A 146 -3.14 2.16 37.24
C GLY A 146 -4.22 2.20 36.14
N VAL A 147 -5.00 3.29 36.07
CA VAL A 147 -5.98 3.50 34.99
C VAL A 147 -5.29 3.62 33.62
N ALA A 148 -4.17 4.34 33.55
CA ALA A 148 -3.42 4.49 32.30
C ALA A 148 -2.89 3.14 31.79
N GLU A 149 -2.40 2.27 32.69
CA GLU A 149 -1.95 0.92 32.30
C GLU A 149 -3.11 0.00 31.90
N TYR A 150 -4.29 0.13 32.52
CA TYR A 150 -5.51 -0.57 32.09
C TYR A 150 -5.97 -0.15 30.69
N LEU A 151 -6.01 1.16 30.39
CA LEU A 151 -6.33 1.66 29.05
C LEU A 151 -5.32 1.19 28.02
N ARG A 152 -4.03 1.16 28.38
CA ARG A 152 -2.97 0.63 27.52
C ARG A 152 -3.17 -0.85 27.24
N ALA A 153 -3.57 -1.64 28.24
CA ALA A 153 -3.88 -3.05 28.07
C ALA A 153 -5.08 -3.26 27.14
N LEU A 154 -6.17 -2.49 27.29
CA LEU A 154 -7.34 -2.53 26.40
C LEU A 154 -7.03 -2.20 24.93
N ILE A 155 -6.09 -1.28 24.69
CA ILE A 155 -5.62 -0.96 23.33
C ILE A 155 -4.78 -2.11 22.77
N LEU A 156 -3.89 -2.69 23.59
CA LEU A 156 -3.03 -3.80 23.17
C LEU A 156 -3.80 -5.08 22.86
N THR A 157 -4.88 -5.38 23.59
CA THR A 157 -5.75 -6.54 23.36
C THR A 157 -6.89 -6.27 22.37
N ASN A 158 -6.97 -5.06 21.81
CA ASN A 158 -8.09 -4.56 21.00
C ASN A 158 -9.46 -4.62 21.71
N GLY A 159 -9.50 -4.79 23.04
CA GLY A 159 -10.72 -4.78 23.85
C GLY A 159 -11.39 -3.39 23.92
N ILE A 160 -10.68 -2.32 23.52
CA ILE A 160 -11.30 -1.00 23.39
C ILE A 160 -12.39 -0.95 22.29
N ALA A 161 -12.37 -1.90 21.34
CA ALA A 161 -13.38 -2.02 20.30
C ALA A 161 -14.78 -2.26 20.87
N ASP A 162 -14.91 -2.95 22.00
CA ASP A 162 -16.19 -3.21 22.66
C ASP A 162 -16.86 -1.93 23.23
N TYR A 163 -16.08 -0.84 23.35
CA TYR A 163 -16.54 0.45 23.86
C TYR A 163 -16.72 1.52 22.76
N LEU A 164 -16.28 1.22 21.53
CA LEU A 164 -16.42 2.08 20.37
C LEU A 164 -17.80 1.85 19.70
N PRO A 165 -18.41 2.89 19.11
CA PRO A 165 -19.68 2.76 18.41
C PRO A 165 -19.50 1.86 17.19
N ASP A 166 -20.40 0.90 17.02
CA ASP A 166 -20.42 -0.02 15.90
C ASP A 166 -21.66 0.27 15.03
N GLU A 167 -21.43 0.82 13.84
CA GLU A 167 -22.48 1.24 12.89
C GLU A 167 -23.35 0.07 12.41
N GLN A 168 -22.84 -1.17 12.49
CA GLN A 168 -23.59 -2.36 12.06
C GLN A 168 -24.57 -2.89 13.11
N SER A 169 -24.28 -2.66 14.41
CA SER A 169 -25.08 -3.22 15.51
C SER A 169 -25.93 -2.17 16.25
N GLY A 170 -25.80 -0.88 15.92
CA GLY A 170 -26.61 0.20 16.51
C GLY A 170 -26.30 0.47 17.98
N ARG A 171 -25.15 0.02 18.50
CA ARG A 171 -24.74 0.21 19.89
C ARG A 171 -24.24 1.65 20.11
N SER A 172 -24.81 2.34 21.10
CA SER A 172 -24.37 3.67 21.53
C SER A 172 -22.98 3.62 22.17
N ALA A 173 -22.14 4.62 21.89
CA ALA A 173 -20.78 4.72 22.44
C ALA A 173 -20.79 4.69 23.99
N SER A 174 -20.20 3.64 24.58
CA SER A 174 -20.09 3.45 26.03
C SER A 174 -18.76 3.97 26.61
N LEU A 175 -17.84 4.39 25.74
CA LEU A 175 -16.54 4.95 26.12
C LEU A 175 -16.62 6.19 27.04
N PRO A 176 -17.54 7.15 26.85
CA PRO A 176 -17.70 8.26 27.79
C PRO A 176 -18.15 7.81 29.19
N ALA A 177 -19.00 6.79 29.27
CA ALA A 177 -19.46 6.21 30.54
C ALA A 177 -18.32 5.48 31.27
N LEU A 178 -17.49 4.74 30.53
CA LEU A 178 -16.30 4.08 31.07
C LEU A 178 -15.29 5.10 31.61
N LEU A 179 -15.03 6.19 30.89
CA LEU A 179 -14.14 7.26 31.37
C LEU A 179 -14.68 7.95 32.63
N GLN A 180 -16.00 8.15 32.71
CA GLN A 180 -16.64 8.71 33.89
C GLN A 180 -16.56 7.75 35.10
N GLU A 181 -16.75 6.45 34.89
CA GLU A 181 -16.58 5.42 35.91
C GLU A 181 -15.13 5.36 36.41
N LEU A 182 -14.14 5.36 35.51
CA LEU A 182 -12.72 5.37 35.87
C LEU A 182 -12.33 6.63 36.65
N LYS A 183 -12.88 7.78 36.27
CA LYS A 183 -12.67 9.04 37.00
C LYS A 183 -13.26 8.98 38.42
N GLN A 184 -14.45 8.40 38.59
CA GLN A 184 -15.04 8.19 39.91
C GLN A 184 -14.22 7.22 40.76
N ARG A 185 -13.66 6.14 40.18
CA ARG A 185 -12.80 5.19 40.89
C ARG A 185 -11.51 5.82 41.40
N VAL A 186 -10.93 6.75 40.65
CA VAL A 186 -9.75 7.54 41.11
C VAL A 186 -10.15 8.55 42.17
N SER A 187 -11.31 9.21 42.02
CA SER A 187 -11.79 10.23 42.96
C SER A 187 -12.18 9.68 44.34
N GLY A 188 -12.45 8.37 44.46
CA GLY A 188 -12.74 7.74 45.73
C GLY A 188 -11.54 7.59 46.68
N ASN A 189 -10.31 7.94 46.23
CA ASN A 189 -9.10 7.58 46.96
C ASN A 189 -7.99 8.64 47.06
N GLU A 190 -8.24 9.94 46.78
CA GLU A 190 -7.54 11.07 47.44
C GLU A 190 -7.95 12.46 46.89
N ASP A 191 -8.39 13.35 47.79
CA ASP A 191 -8.26 14.81 47.66
C ASP A 191 -6.77 15.20 47.79
N LYS A 192 -5.97 15.12 46.71
CA LYS A 192 -4.74 15.93 46.59
C LYS A 192 -4.43 16.28 45.13
N PRO A 193 -4.36 17.57 44.76
CA PRO A 193 -3.95 17.98 43.42
C PRO A 193 -2.45 17.74 43.17
N PHE A 194 -2.15 17.26 41.97
CA PHE A 194 -0.80 17.09 41.42
C PHE A 194 0.07 18.35 41.62
N MET A 195 1.16 18.24 42.37
CA MET A 195 2.25 19.21 42.36
C MET A 195 3.49 18.61 41.68
N ASN A 196 4.09 19.38 40.78
CA ASN A 196 5.36 19.04 40.13
C ASN A 196 6.45 18.79 41.19
N PRO A 197 7.22 17.68 41.10
CA PRO A 197 8.30 17.43 42.03
C PRO A 197 9.41 18.45 41.77
N GLY A 198 9.65 19.36 42.72
CA GLY A 198 10.78 20.30 42.62
C GLY A 198 10.77 21.52 43.52
N ILE A 199 9.65 21.93 44.14
CA ILE A 199 9.63 23.14 44.98
C ILE A 199 8.63 22.99 46.14
N SER A 200 9.00 22.28 47.23
CA SER A 200 8.42 22.50 48.57
C SER A 200 9.18 21.71 49.65
N GLU A 201 9.49 22.38 50.77
CA GLU A 201 10.33 21.92 51.89
C GLU A 201 9.77 20.76 52.74
N LYS A 202 8.62 20.17 52.40
CA LYS A 202 7.92 19.20 53.28
C LYS A 202 8.04 17.72 52.93
N GLN A 203 8.88 17.35 51.95
CA GLN A 203 9.35 15.97 51.77
C GLN A 203 10.80 15.98 51.28
N PRO A 204 11.81 15.87 52.16
CA PRO A 204 13.18 15.78 51.70
C PRO A 204 13.39 14.47 50.95
N LEU A 205 14.20 14.55 49.89
CA LEU A 205 14.57 13.43 49.03
C LEU A 205 15.22 12.33 49.87
N HIS A 206 14.52 11.22 50.09
CA HIS A 206 15.03 10.10 50.87
C HIS A 206 16.05 9.33 50.03
N VAL A 207 17.29 9.81 49.98
CA VAL A 207 18.42 9.04 49.44
C VAL A 207 18.75 7.97 50.49
N VAL A 208 18.26 6.76 50.27
CA VAL A 208 18.72 5.60 51.02
C VAL A 208 20.15 5.32 50.57
N MET A 209 21.12 5.81 51.35
CA MET A 209 22.48 5.29 51.30
C MET A 209 22.44 3.87 51.86
N VAL A 210 22.64 2.87 50.99
CA VAL A 210 22.93 1.52 51.44
C VAL A 210 24.42 1.47 51.75
N ASP A 211 24.76 1.52 53.03
CA ASP A 211 26.08 1.15 53.52
C ASP A 211 26.35 -0.33 53.18
N PRO A 212 27.46 -0.65 52.48
CA PRO A 212 27.81 -2.03 52.22
C PRO A 212 28.51 -2.60 53.45
N LYS A 213 27.74 -3.18 54.39
CA LYS A 213 28.34 -4.10 55.38
C LYS A 213 28.43 -5.52 54.82
N ALA A 214 29.69 -5.86 54.56
CA ALA A 214 30.30 -7.13 54.26
C ALA A 214 29.57 -8.40 54.73
N THR A 215 29.33 -9.32 53.78
CA THR A 215 29.34 -10.77 54.01
C THR A 215 29.78 -11.50 52.72
N GLY A 216 30.88 -12.26 52.80
CA GLY A 216 31.21 -13.40 51.92
C GLY A 216 31.73 -13.12 50.49
N ARG A 217 32.93 -12.53 50.35
CA ARG A 217 33.56 -12.21 49.05
C ARG A 217 34.25 -13.38 48.33
N SER A 218 34.26 -14.60 48.87
CA SER A 218 35.08 -15.70 48.33
C SER A 218 34.34 -16.77 47.52
N THR A 219 33.00 -16.85 47.57
CA THR A 219 32.25 -17.93 46.86
C THR A 219 31.61 -17.49 45.54
N ARG A 220 31.34 -16.20 45.33
CA ARG A 220 30.76 -15.70 44.06
C ARG A 220 31.79 -15.47 42.96
N PHE A 221 33.01 -15.06 43.31
CA PHE A 221 34.07 -14.79 42.33
C PHE A 221 34.67 -16.08 41.74
N ALA A 222 34.84 -17.12 42.57
CA ALA A 222 35.30 -18.43 42.11
C ALA A 222 34.28 -19.11 41.17
N GLN A 223 32.99 -18.90 41.41
CA GLN A 223 31.92 -19.48 40.61
C GLN A 223 31.78 -18.79 39.23
N GLU A 224 32.00 -17.47 39.15
CA GLU A 224 32.01 -16.74 37.87
C GLU A 224 33.27 -17.01 37.05
N ILE A 225 34.43 -17.19 37.68
CA ILE A 225 35.66 -17.58 36.99
C ILE A 225 35.55 -19.02 36.44
N PHE A 226 34.99 -19.95 37.21
CA PHE A 226 34.84 -21.33 36.75
C PHE A 226 33.85 -21.45 35.58
N SER A 227 32.77 -20.68 35.62
CA SER A 227 31.78 -20.56 34.53
C SER A 227 32.40 -20.00 33.24
N THR A 228 33.18 -18.92 33.34
CA THR A 228 33.82 -18.28 32.18
C THR A 228 34.95 -19.13 31.58
N VAL A 229 35.71 -19.84 32.41
CA VAL A 229 36.73 -20.81 31.95
C VAL A 229 36.07 -22.01 31.27
N LEU A 230 34.99 -22.57 31.83
CA LEU A 230 34.29 -23.69 31.22
C LEU A 230 33.62 -23.30 29.89
N PHE A 231 33.06 -22.09 29.80
CA PHE A 231 32.48 -21.54 28.56
C PHE A 231 33.54 -21.32 27.48
N THR A 232 34.70 -20.78 27.83
CA THR A 232 35.80 -20.57 26.86
C THR A 232 36.41 -21.90 26.39
N ILE A 233 36.50 -22.90 27.26
CA ILE A 233 36.92 -24.26 26.88
C ILE A 233 35.89 -24.93 25.97
N ALA A 234 34.59 -24.79 26.26
CA ALA A 234 33.52 -25.36 25.44
C ALA A 234 33.46 -24.71 24.04
N VAL A 235 33.57 -23.39 23.96
CA VAL A 235 33.64 -22.67 22.68
C VAL A 235 34.92 -23.02 21.92
N GLY A 236 36.05 -23.16 22.63
CA GLY A 236 37.32 -23.62 22.04
C GLY A 236 37.23 -25.03 21.47
N LEU A 237 36.64 -25.98 22.22
CA LEU A 237 36.41 -27.35 21.75
C LEU A 237 35.42 -27.39 20.59
N MET A 238 34.36 -26.58 20.61
CA MET A 238 33.43 -26.46 19.49
C MET A 238 34.13 -25.92 18.23
N TRP A 239 35.07 -24.98 18.40
CA TRP A 239 35.85 -24.42 17.30
C TRP A 239 36.88 -25.42 16.75
N VAL A 240 37.55 -26.18 17.62
CA VAL A 240 38.50 -27.24 17.24
C VAL A 240 37.76 -28.40 16.55
N MET A 241 36.60 -28.82 17.07
CA MET A 241 35.76 -29.85 16.45
C MET A 241 35.17 -29.36 15.12
N GLY A 242 34.76 -28.10 15.02
CA GLY A 242 34.31 -27.47 13.78
C GLY A 242 35.42 -27.37 12.73
N ALA A 243 36.63 -26.97 13.14
CA ALA A 243 37.80 -26.90 12.26
C ALA A 243 38.28 -28.29 11.81
N ALA A 244 38.25 -29.30 12.68
CA ALA A 244 38.57 -30.68 12.34
C ALA A 244 37.51 -31.30 11.42
N ALA A 245 36.22 -31.01 11.65
CA ALA A 245 35.14 -31.42 10.74
C ALA A 245 35.28 -30.75 9.37
N LEU A 246 35.64 -29.46 9.34
CA LEU A 246 35.86 -28.70 8.12
C LEU A 246 37.12 -29.16 7.36
N GLN A 247 38.22 -29.49 8.06
CA GLN A 247 39.40 -30.09 7.45
C GLN A 247 39.11 -31.49 6.89
N LYS A 248 38.23 -32.27 7.52
CA LYS A 248 37.82 -33.58 7.02
C LYS A 248 36.86 -33.46 5.83
N TYR A 249 36.05 -32.40 5.79
CA TYR A 249 35.16 -32.07 4.67
C TYR A 249 35.93 -31.51 3.46
N ILE A 250 36.93 -30.66 3.70
CA ILE A 250 37.80 -30.06 2.67
C ILE A 250 38.87 -31.08 2.20
N GLY A 251 39.33 -31.98 3.05
CA GLY A 251 40.23 -33.08 2.67
C GLY A 251 39.58 -34.19 1.84
N SER A 252 38.24 -34.23 1.79
CA SER A 252 37.46 -35.16 0.96
C SER A 252 37.14 -34.60 -0.44
N LEU A 253 37.43 -33.33 -0.71
CA LEU A 253 37.25 -32.65 -1.98
C LEU A 253 38.59 -32.03 -2.38
N GLY A 254 39.40 -32.83 -3.07
CA GLY A 254 40.80 -32.52 -3.36
C GLY A 254 41.05 -31.19 -4.05
N GLY A 255 42.16 -30.56 -3.66
CA GLY A 255 42.98 -29.74 -4.55
C GLY A 255 42.75 -28.23 -4.50
N ILE A 256 43.71 -27.53 -3.87
CA ILE A 256 44.41 -26.31 -4.31
C ILE A 256 44.73 -25.38 -3.12
N GLY A 257 46.02 -25.29 -2.80
CA GLY A 257 46.72 -24.02 -2.57
C GLY A 257 46.39 -23.20 -1.32
N ALA A 258 47.21 -23.38 -0.29
CA ALA A 258 47.37 -22.42 0.80
C ALA A 258 48.08 -21.14 0.33
N SER A 259 47.57 -19.96 0.72
CA SER A 259 48.39 -18.76 1.00
C SER A 259 47.54 -17.60 1.54
N GLY A 260 47.93 -17.05 2.71
CA GLY A 260 47.70 -15.63 3.02
C GLY A 260 46.74 -15.30 4.16
N VAL A 261 47.11 -15.64 5.39
CA VAL A 261 46.59 -15.01 6.62
C VAL A 261 47.04 -13.54 6.65
N GLY A 262 46.11 -12.61 6.89
CA GLY A 262 46.43 -11.25 7.35
C GLY A 262 45.69 -10.13 6.62
N SER A 263 44.43 -9.89 6.98
CA SER A 263 43.82 -8.54 6.90
C SER A 263 42.58 -8.50 7.78
N SER A 264 42.60 -7.56 8.72
CA SER A 264 41.49 -7.13 9.56
C SER A 264 40.18 -7.08 8.78
N SER A 265 39.21 -7.91 9.16
CA SER A 265 37.84 -7.83 8.68
C SER A 265 37.18 -6.57 9.24
N SER A 266 37.49 -5.42 8.67
CA SER A 266 36.56 -4.31 8.65
C SER A 266 35.27 -4.84 8.03
N TYR A 267 34.19 -4.82 8.81
CA TYR A 267 32.84 -5.03 8.33
C TYR A 267 32.56 -3.93 7.29
N SER A 268 32.94 -4.19 6.03
CA SER A 268 32.51 -3.38 4.90
C SER A 268 31.12 -3.88 4.54
N PRO A 269 30.05 -3.09 4.72
CA PRO A 269 28.72 -3.49 4.32
C PRO A 269 28.68 -3.55 2.80
N LYS A 270 28.96 -4.73 2.23
CA LYS A 270 28.97 -4.98 0.79
C LYS A 270 27.57 -4.96 0.14
N GLU A 271 26.52 -4.62 0.90
CA GLU A 271 25.14 -4.61 0.37
C GLU A 271 24.43 -3.23 0.40
N LEU A 272 25.10 -2.15 0.83
CA LEU A 272 24.49 -0.81 0.91
C LEU A 272 24.95 0.20 -0.16
N ASN A 273 25.95 -0.16 -0.97
CA ASN A 273 26.32 0.59 -2.18
C ASN A 273 25.99 -0.29 -3.40
N LYS A 274 24.70 -0.46 -3.72
CA LYS A 274 24.37 -0.58 -5.14
C LYS A 274 24.78 0.76 -5.72
N ASP A 275 25.98 0.82 -6.32
CA ASP A 275 26.47 2.04 -6.97
C ASP A 275 25.30 2.61 -7.77
N ILE A 276 24.97 3.87 -7.50
CA ILE A 276 23.87 4.54 -8.17
C ILE A 276 24.28 4.63 -9.64
N MET A 277 23.89 3.62 -10.42
CA MET A 277 24.16 3.54 -11.85
C MET A 277 23.08 4.34 -12.57
N PRO A 278 23.45 5.18 -13.54
CA PRO A 278 22.47 5.86 -14.36
C PRO A 278 21.70 4.81 -15.17
N GLU A 279 20.39 5.01 -15.31
CA GLU A 279 19.60 4.21 -16.24
C GLU A 279 20.04 4.53 -17.67
N LYS A 280 20.21 3.50 -18.50
CA LYS A 280 20.40 3.69 -19.94
C LYS A 280 19.06 4.11 -20.53
N ASN A 281 18.92 5.39 -20.86
CA ASN A 281 17.70 5.90 -21.49
C ASN A 281 17.72 5.65 -22.99
N VAL A 282 16.72 4.90 -23.46
CA VAL A 282 16.47 4.64 -24.89
C VAL A 282 15.37 5.55 -25.44
N LYS A 283 14.55 6.15 -24.57
CA LYS A 283 13.37 6.91 -24.97
C LYS A 283 13.74 8.33 -25.38
N THR A 284 13.07 8.85 -26.42
CA THR A 284 13.28 10.19 -26.99
C THR A 284 11.96 10.96 -27.05
N PHE A 285 11.98 12.22 -27.51
CA PHE A 285 10.74 13.00 -27.66
C PHE A 285 9.75 12.41 -28.68
N LYS A 286 10.19 11.49 -29.55
CA LYS A 286 9.30 10.77 -30.47
C LYS A 286 8.34 9.84 -29.74
N ASP A 287 8.75 9.31 -28.58
CA ASP A 287 7.97 8.36 -27.77
C ASP A 287 6.99 9.05 -26.82
N VAL A 288 6.96 10.39 -26.82
CA VAL A 288 6.06 11.19 -26.00
C VAL A 288 5.13 11.96 -26.94
N LYS A 289 3.82 11.82 -26.75
CA LYS A 289 2.78 12.43 -27.61
C LYS A 289 1.75 13.17 -26.78
N GLY A 290 1.09 14.16 -27.37
CA GLY A 290 -0.01 14.91 -26.74
C GLY A 290 0.37 15.94 -25.66
N CYS A 291 1.64 16.37 -25.59
CA CYS A 291 2.09 17.39 -24.63
C CYS A 291 3.09 18.39 -25.26
N ASP A 292 2.71 18.97 -26.41
CA ASP A 292 3.65 19.74 -27.24
C ASP A 292 4.11 21.06 -26.60
N ASP A 293 3.25 21.71 -25.83
CA ASP A 293 3.63 22.92 -25.07
C ASP A 293 4.73 22.61 -24.05
N ALA A 294 4.53 21.55 -23.25
CA ALA A 294 5.52 21.11 -22.27
C ALA A 294 6.83 20.68 -22.94
N LYS A 295 6.78 19.99 -24.09
CA LYS A 295 7.98 19.63 -24.86
C LYS A 295 8.73 20.85 -25.35
N LYS A 296 8.03 21.87 -25.87
CA LYS A 296 8.66 23.09 -26.39
C LYS A 296 9.41 23.85 -25.31
N GLU A 297 8.86 23.94 -24.10
CA GLU A 297 9.57 24.55 -22.96
C GLU A 297 10.80 23.73 -22.54
N LEU A 298 10.72 22.40 -22.63
CA LEU A 298 11.81 21.50 -22.28
C LEU A 298 12.87 21.36 -23.38
N GLU A 299 12.57 21.76 -24.62
CA GLU A 299 13.51 21.76 -25.73
C GLU A 299 14.68 22.73 -25.46
N GLU A 300 14.41 23.87 -24.81
CA GLU A 300 15.45 24.80 -24.33
C GLU A 300 16.46 24.10 -23.41
N VAL A 301 15.95 23.24 -22.53
CA VAL A 301 16.74 22.49 -21.55
C VAL A 301 17.62 21.44 -22.25
N VAL A 302 17.06 20.75 -23.24
CA VAL A 302 17.80 19.80 -24.08
C VAL A 302 18.90 20.51 -24.87
N GLU A 303 18.59 21.66 -25.49
CA GLU A 303 19.58 22.41 -26.27
C GLU A 303 20.74 22.88 -25.39
N TYR A 304 20.45 23.31 -24.16
CA TYR A 304 21.47 23.66 -23.19
C TYR A 304 22.35 22.46 -22.83
N LEU A 305 21.76 21.30 -22.52
CA LEU A 305 22.53 20.10 -22.17
C LEU A 305 23.41 19.61 -23.34
N LYS A 306 22.96 19.79 -24.58
CA LYS A 306 23.76 19.48 -25.79
C LYS A 306 24.89 20.49 -26.01
N ASN A 307 24.61 21.79 -25.84
CA ASN A 307 25.53 22.87 -26.18
C ASN A 307 25.61 23.96 -25.07
N PRO A 308 26.18 23.66 -23.90
CA PRO A 308 26.16 24.59 -22.75
C PRO A 308 26.90 25.90 -23.06
N SER A 309 27.98 25.84 -23.84
CA SER A 309 28.81 27.01 -24.21
C SER A 309 28.03 28.11 -24.96
N LYS A 310 27.01 27.74 -25.75
CA LYS A 310 26.16 28.69 -26.50
C LYS A 310 25.43 29.63 -25.54
N PHE A 311 24.95 29.10 -24.41
CA PHE A 311 24.18 29.83 -23.42
C PHE A 311 25.08 30.57 -22.41
N THR A 312 26.18 29.94 -21.97
CA THR A 312 27.14 30.57 -21.06
C THR A 312 27.79 31.82 -21.66
N ARG A 313 28.01 31.86 -22.98
CA ARG A 313 28.60 33.03 -23.67
C ARG A 313 27.81 34.33 -23.48
N LEU A 314 26.49 34.23 -23.35
CA LEU A 314 25.60 35.38 -23.17
C LEU A 314 25.23 35.59 -21.69
N GLY A 315 25.88 34.88 -20.76
CA GLY A 315 25.53 34.91 -19.33
C GLY A 315 24.23 34.20 -18.99
N GLY A 316 23.72 33.35 -19.90
CA GLY A 316 22.56 32.51 -19.65
C GLY A 316 22.85 31.51 -18.53
N LYS A 317 21.94 31.44 -17.55
CA LYS A 317 22.03 30.54 -16.40
C LYS A 317 21.06 29.39 -16.57
N LEU A 318 21.51 28.19 -16.23
CA LEU A 318 20.67 27.00 -16.24
C LEU A 318 19.69 27.03 -15.06
N PRO A 319 18.40 26.71 -15.27
CA PRO A 319 17.50 26.45 -14.15
C PRO A 319 18.02 25.27 -13.34
N LYS A 320 18.15 25.46 -12.02
CA LYS A 320 18.67 24.41 -11.14
C LYS A 320 17.67 23.26 -11.00
N GLY A 321 16.37 23.58 -11.05
CA GLY A 321 15.33 22.61 -10.82
C GLY A 321 14.07 22.86 -11.63
N ILE A 322 13.54 21.79 -12.19
CA ILE A 322 12.29 21.81 -12.96
C ILE A 322 11.27 20.93 -12.22
N LEU A 323 10.13 21.52 -11.86
CA LEU A 323 9.01 20.80 -11.28
C LEU A 323 7.96 20.54 -12.36
N LEU A 324 7.75 19.26 -12.68
CA LEU A 324 6.68 18.77 -13.52
C LEU A 324 5.42 18.54 -12.66
N THR A 325 4.36 19.27 -12.94
CA THR A 325 3.08 19.15 -12.23
C THR A 325 2.00 18.64 -13.18
N GLY A 326 0.99 17.94 -12.67
CA GLY A 326 -0.15 17.50 -13.46
C GLY A 326 -0.74 16.20 -12.94
N SER A 327 -1.88 15.79 -13.49
CA SER A 327 -2.59 14.58 -13.09
C SER A 327 -1.73 13.31 -13.22
N PRO A 328 -2.00 12.26 -12.43
CA PRO A 328 -1.32 10.98 -12.59
C PRO A 328 -1.58 10.44 -14.01
N GLY A 329 -0.62 9.69 -14.56
CA GLY A 329 -0.78 9.05 -15.87
C GLY A 329 -0.59 9.97 -17.11
N THR A 330 -0.25 11.25 -16.94
CA THR A 330 0.03 12.17 -18.07
C THR A 330 1.43 12.03 -18.68
N GLY A 331 2.26 11.10 -18.16
CA GLY A 331 3.58 10.83 -18.73
C GLY A 331 4.71 11.74 -18.22
N LYS A 332 4.59 12.36 -17.03
CA LYS A 332 5.66 13.18 -16.42
C LYS A 332 7.02 12.45 -16.35
N THR A 333 7.03 11.22 -15.85
CA THR A 333 8.22 10.35 -15.77
C THR A 333 8.74 9.97 -17.15
N LEU A 334 7.84 9.74 -18.11
CA LEU A 334 8.19 9.44 -19.50
C LEU A 334 8.87 10.63 -20.18
N LEU A 335 8.35 11.83 -19.95
CA LEU A 335 8.88 13.10 -20.46
C LEU A 335 10.28 13.36 -19.91
N ALA A 336 10.52 13.17 -18.61
CA ALA A 336 11.85 13.31 -18.03
C ALA A 336 12.88 12.32 -18.62
N LYS A 337 12.47 11.07 -18.86
CA LYS A 337 13.30 10.06 -19.55
C LYS A 337 13.62 10.47 -20.98
N ALA A 338 12.62 11.00 -21.70
CA ALA A 338 12.78 11.48 -23.07
C ALA A 338 13.77 12.64 -23.19
N ILE A 339 13.76 13.58 -22.25
CA ILE A 339 14.71 14.73 -22.23
C ILE A 339 16.15 14.22 -22.10
N ALA A 340 16.40 13.30 -21.17
CA ALA A 340 17.73 12.74 -20.98
C ALA A 340 18.20 11.93 -22.19
N GLY A 341 17.31 11.15 -22.81
CA GLY A 341 17.62 10.41 -24.03
C GLY A 341 17.88 11.34 -25.22
N GLU A 342 17.09 12.40 -25.37
CA GLU A 342 17.27 13.41 -26.41
C GLU A 342 18.59 14.17 -26.24
N ALA A 343 18.95 14.54 -25.02
CA ALA A 343 20.21 15.22 -24.69
C ALA A 343 21.43 14.28 -24.67
N GLY A 344 21.22 12.96 -24.62
CA GLY A 344 22.30 11.97 -24.55
C GLY A 344 23.06 11.98 -23.22
N VAL A 345 22.44 12.43 -22.13
CA VAL A 345 23.07 12.55 -20.80
C VAL A 345 22.63 11.43 -19.85
N PRO A 346 23.46 11.04 -18.85
CA PRO A 346 23.07 10.09 -17.82
C PRO A 346 21.80 10.51 -17.06
N PHE A 347 20.94 9.55 -16.75
CA PHE A 347 19.69 9.76 -16.03
C PHE A 347 19.66 9.00 -14.71
N PHE A 348 19.47 9.73 -13.62
CA PHE A 348 19.34 9.19 -12.27
C PHE A 348 17.88 9.24 -11.85
N TYR A 349 17.22 8.08 -11.78
CA TYR A 349 15.84 7.96 -11.33
C TYR A 349 15.76 7.55 -9.86
N ARG A 350 14.98 8.25 -9.05
CA ARG A 350 14.59 7.83 -7.69
C ARG A 350 13.14 8.17 -7.41
N ALA A 351 12.40 7.28 -6.76
CA ALA A 351 11.09 7.63 -6.24
C ALA A 351 11.22 8.39 -4.92
N GLY A 352 10.37 9.38 -4.69
CA GLY A 352 10.35 10.20 -3.48
C GLY A 352 10.11 9.37 -2.22
N SER A 353 9.29 8.31 -2.35
CA SER A 353 9.06 7.30 -1.31
C SER A 353 10.33 6.56 -0.88
N GLU A 354 11.37 6.47 -1.70
CA GLU A 354 12.64 5.84 -1.31
C GLU A 354 13.42 6.65 -0.26
N PHE A 355 13.08 7.92 -0.04
CA PHE A 355 13.70 8.71 1.02
C PHE A 355 12.84 8.81 2.28
N GLU A 356 11.61 8.28 2.25
CA GLU A 356 10.69 8.16 3.39
C GLU A 356 10.94 6.81 4.07
N GLU A 357 11.75 6.80 5.13
CA GLU A 357 12.05 5.59 5.90
C GLU A 357 11.82 5.77 7.38
N MET A 358 11.50 4.66 8.06
CA MET A 358 11.31 4.60 9.52
C MET A 358 12.58 4.97 10.30
N PHE A 359 13.76 4.80 9.71
CA PHE A 359 15.03 5.07 10.37
C PHE A 359 15.51 6.51 10.16
N VAL A 360 15.78 7.18 11.27
CA VAL A 360 16.23 8.58 11.29
C VAL A 360 17.51 8.77 10.50
N GLY A 361 17.49 9.69 9.53
CA GLY A 361 18.69 10.12 8.81
C GLY A 361 19.13 9.20 7.67
N VAL A 362 18.47 8.06 7.44
CA VAL A 362 18.74 7.23 6.26
C VAL A 362 18.34 7.96 4.98
N GLY A 363 17.17 8.60 4.96
CA GLY A 363 16.72 9.45 3.84
C GLY A 363 17.72 10.56 3.51
N ALA A 364 18.17 11.32 4.51
CA ALA A 364 19.19 12.35 4.32
C ALA A 364 20.52 11.80 3.76
N ARG A 365 20.96 10.62 4.21
CA ARG A 365 22.16 9.97 3.66
C ARG A 365 21.98 9.57 2.19
N ARG A 366 20.81 9.06 1.81
CA ARG A 366 20.48 8.70 0.43
C ARG A 366 20.49 9.92 -0.48
N VAL A 367 19.90 11.03 -0.05
CA VAL A 367 19.93 12.30 -0.77
C VAL A 367 21.38 12.73 -1.03
N ARG A 368 22.24 12.77 0.00
CA ARG A 368 23.68 13.09 -0.20
C ARG A 368 24.35 12.15 -1.20
N SER A 369 24.10 10.86 -1.08
CA SER A 369 24.73 9.84 -1.93
C SER A 369 24.28 9.98 -3.39
N LEU A 370 23.01 10.32 -3.63
CA LEU A 370 22.45 10.61 -4.96
C LEU A 370 23.15 11.81 -5.61
N PHE A 371 23.25 12.93 -4.89
CA PHE A 371 23.89 14.14 -5.42
C PHE A 371 25.40 13.95 -5.61
N GLN A 372 26.08 13.20 -4.74
CA GLN A 372 27.48 12.83 -4.93
C GLN A 372 27.70 11.95 -6.17
N ALA A 373 26.79 11.01 -6.45
CA ALA A 373 26.84 10.19 -7.66
C ALA A 373 26.56 11.02 -8.92
N ALA A 374 25.62 11.96 -8.86
CA ALA A 374 25.30 12.89 -9.94
C ALA A 374 26.49 13.80 -10.28
N LYS A 375 27.12 14.40 -9.26
CA LYS A 375 28.32 15.26 -9.42
C LYS A 375 29.48 14.53 -10.11
N LYS A 376 29.66 13.23 -9.86
CA LYS A 376 30.70 12.43 -10.52
C LYS A 376 30.44 12.15 -12.01
N LYS A 377 29.19 12.25 -12.46
CA LYS A 377 28.75 11.92 -13.83
C LYS A 377 28.11 13.11 -14.54
N ALA A 378 28.43 14.34 -14.12
CA ALA A 378 27.96 15.55 -14.77
C ALA A 378 28.56 15.69 -16.19
N PRO A 379 27.81 16.22 -17.18
CA PRO A 379 26.42 16.70 -17.09
C PRO A 379 25.41 15.54 -17.01
N CYS A 380 24.39 15.67 -16.15
CA CYS A 380 23.37 14.62 -15.96
C CYS A 380 22.02 15.18 -15.49
N ILE A 381 20.97 14.36 -15.57
CA ILE A 381 19.64 14.67 -15.03
C ILE A 381 19.37 13.80 -13.80
N VAL A 382 18.96 14.42 -12.70
CA VAL A 382 18.47 13.76 -11.49
C VAL A 382 16.96 13.92 -11.44
N PHE A 383 16.22 12.82 -11.56
CA PHE A 383 14.76 12.80 -11.52
C PHE A 383 14.25 12.21 -10.21
N ILE A 384 13.40 12.96 -9.51
CA ILE A 384 12.71 12.54 -8.29
C ILE A 384 11.20 12.47 -8.57
N ASP A 385 10.66 11.26 -8.70
CA ASP A 385 9.21 11.07 -8.84
C ASP A 385 8.52 11.22 -7.47
N GLU A 386 7.23 11.54 -7.44
CA GLU A 386 6.44 11.65 -6.20
C GLU A 386 7.14 12.48 -5.09
N ILE A 387 7.67 13.65 -5.46
CA ILE A 387 8.44 14.50 -4.53
C ILE A 387 7.60 14.93 -3.31
N ASP A 388 6.28 14.89 -3.41
CA ASP A 388 5.35 15.13 -2.32
C ASP A 388 5.46 14.14 -1.16
N ALA A 389 6.03 12.94 -1.37
CA ALA A 389 6.33 12.01 -0.28
C ALA A 389 7.29 12.62 0.76
N VAL A 390 8.27 13.40 0.31
CA VAL A 390 9.31 14.02 1.16
C VAL A 390 9.12 15.53 1.33
N GLY A 391 8.41 16.16 0.39
CA GLY A 391 8.24 17.60 0.29
C GLY A 391 6.91 18.13 0.81
N SER A 392 6.04 17.28 1.36
CA SER A 392 4.71 17.72 1.82
C SER A 392 4.76 18.52 3.13
N THR A 393 4.11 19.68 3.13
CA THR A 393 3.90 20.51 4.33
C THR A 393 3.02 19.80 5.36
N ARG A 394 2.17 18.86 4.93
CA ARG A 394 1.33 18.04 5.83
C ARG A 394 2.08 16.89 6.49
N LYS A 395 3.27 16.52 5.99
CA LYS A 395 4.13 15.51 6.63
C LYS A 395 5.24 16.13 7.46
N GLN A 396 5.28 17.47 7.56
CA GLN A 396 6.33 18.22 8.25
C GLN A 396 6.37 17.99 9.78
N TRP A 397 5.34 17.36 10.36
CA TRP A 397 5.28 16.96 11.77
C TRP A 397 6.11 15.72 12.09
N GLU A 398 6.50 14.93 11.07
CA GLU A 398 7.44 13.83 11.24
C GLU A 398 8.88 14.35 11.19
N GLY A 399 9.54 14.40 12.35
CA GLY A 399 10.90 14.94 12.48
C GLY A 399 11.96 14.24 11.62
N HIS A 400 11.66 13.06 11.07
CA HIS A 400 12.56 12.31 10.17
C HIS A 400 12.44 12.81 8.72
N THR A 401 11.23 12.96 8.21
CA THR A 401 10.92 13.48 6.87
C THR A 401 11.44 14.92 6.70
N LYS A 402 11.31 15.75 7.74
CA LYS A 402 11.86 17.12 7.76
C LYS A 402 13.38 17.18 7.56
N LYS A 403 14.14 16.24 8.16
CA LYS A 403 15.60 16.20 8.01
C LYS A 403 16.00 15.84 6.58
N THR A 404 15.29 14.90 5.97
CA THR A 404 15.49 14.51 4.57
C THR A 404 15.20 15.67 3.62
N LEU A 405 14.07 16.37 3.83
CA LEU A 405 13.71 17.56 3.06
C LEU A 405 14.79 18.65 3.17
N HIS A 406 15.21 19.01 4.39
CA HIS A 406 16.26 20.01 4.58
C HIS A 406 17.57 19.61 3.91
N GLN A 407 17.93 18.32 3.94
CA GLN A 407 19.13 17.86 3.24
C GLN A 407 18.99 18.04 1.73
N LEU A 408 17.82 17.77 1.14
CA LEU A 408 17.57 18.02 -0.28
C LEU A 408 17.73 19.51 -0.61
N LEU A 409 17.20 20.40 0.23
CA LEU A 409 17.36 21.84 0.05
C LEU A 409 18.84 22.28 0.10
N VAL A 410 19.61 21.73 1.05
CA VAL A 410 21.05 22.01 1.18
C VAL A 410 21.82 21.53 -0.05
N GLU A 411 21.50 20.34 -0.59
CA GLU A 411 22.14 19.84 -1.81
C GLU A 411 21.77 20.70 -3.03
N MET A 412 20.52 21.14 -3.16
CA MET A 412 20.07 22.00 -4.26
C MET A 412 20.72 23.40 -4.24
N ASP A 413 20.86 23.97 -3.05
CA ASP A 413 21.54 25.25 -2.87
C ASP A 413 23.06 25.11 -3.07
N GLY A 414 23.62 23.93 -2.79
CA GLY A 414 25.05 23.66 -2.68
C GLY A 414 25.83 23.37 -3.97
N PHE A 415 25.19 23.28 -5.15
CA PHE A 415 25.92 23.18 -6.43
C PHE A 415 25.89 24.51 -7.21
N GLU A 416 26.98 24.82 -7.92
CA GLU A 416 27.03 26.00 -8.79
C GLU A 416 26.15 25.81 -10.03
N GLN A 417 25.54 26.88 -10.53
CA GLN A 417 24.63 26.83 -11.71
C GLN A 417 25.31 26.29 -12.98
N ASN A 418 26.64 26.22 -13.02
CA ASN A 418 27.42 25.77 -14.17
C ASN A 418 27.91 24.32 -14.06
N GLU A 419 27.58 23.58 -12.99
CA GLU A 419 28.00 22.16 -12.85
C GLU A 419 27.30 21.22 -13.86
N GLY A 420 26.31 21.70 -14.63
CA GLY A 420 25.64 20.90 -15.67
C GLY A 420 24.71 19.81 -15.12
N ILE A 421 24.26 19.97 -13.88
CA ILE A 421 23.31 19.05 -13.21
C ILE A 421 21.94 19.71 -13.20
N ILE A 422 20.92 18.98 -13.68
CA ILE A 422 19.53 19.44 -13.65
C ILE A 422 18.73 18.51 -12.74
N VAL A 423 18.05 19.09 -11.74
CA VAL A 423 17.15 18.35 -10.86
C VAL A 423 15.74 18.47 -11.39
N MET A 424 15.14 17.37 -11.80
CA MET A 424 13.74 17.29 -12.20
C MET A 424 12.94 16.60 -11.11
N ALA A 425 11.75 17.12 -10.80
CA ALA A 425 10.83 16.47 -9.88
C ALA A 425 9.44 16.39 -10.49
N ALA A 426 8.69 15.35 -10.16
CA ALA A 426 7.29 15.21 -10.55
C ALA A 426 6.38 15.16 -9.32
N THR A 427 5.23 15.82 -9.40
CA THR A 427 4.17 15.71 -8.39
C THR A 427 2.79 15.77 -9.03
N ASN A 428 1.82 15.14 -8.38
CA ASN A 428 0.41 15.29 -8.71
C ASN A 428 -0.28 16.41 -7.91
N LEU A 429 0.34 16.84 -6.81
CA LEU A 429 -0.24 17.76 -5.83
C LEU A 429 0.73 18.92 -5.55
N PRO A 430 0.81 19.93 -6.45
CA PRO A 430 1.72 21.06 -6.25
C PRO A 430 1.38 21.88 -4.99
N ASP A 431 0.10 21.96 -4.61
CA ASP A 431 -0.37 22.82 -3.52
C ASP A 431 0.07 22.35 -2.12
N ILE A 432 0.38 21.06 -1.95
CA ILE A 432 0.81 20.52 -0.65
C ILE A 432 2.31 20.64 -0.42
N LEU A 433 3.09 20.95 -1.46
CA LEU A 433 4.54 21.03 -1.38
C LEU A 433 4.98 22.21 -0.50
N ASP A 434 6.09 22.00 0.21
CA ASP A 434 6.73 23.03 1.01
C ASP A 434 7.15 24.19 0.09
N PRO A 435 6.70 25.43 0.33
CA PRO A 435 7.11 26.60 -0.45
C PRO A 435 8.63 26.82 -0.48
N ALA A 436 9.38 26.21 0.44
CA ALA A 436 10.84 26.22 0.40
C ALA A 436 11.38 25.51 -0.85
N LEU A 437 10.74 24.46 -1.36
CA LEU A 437 11.18 23.72 -2.56
C LEU A 437 10.98 24.54 -3.84
N THR A 438 9.90 25.30 -3.93
CA THR A 438 9.50 26.08 -5.12
C THR A 438 10.09 27.48 -5.17
N ARG A 439 11.00 27.83 -4.25
CA ARG A 439 11.67 29.12 -4.26
C ARG A 439 12.70 29.21 -5.40
N PRO A 440 12.90 30.42 -5.97
CA PRO A 440 13.95 30.66 -6.95
C PRO A 440 15.32 30.16 -6.47
N GLY A 441 16.03 29.45 -7.35
CA GLY A 441 17.30 28.78 -7.02
C GLY A 441 17.17 27.30 -6.63
N ARG A 442 15.94 26.78 -6.52
CA ARG A 442 15.64 25.35 -6.30
C ARG A 442 14.82 24.83 -7.46
N PHE A 443 13.52 24.55 -7.27
CA PHE A 443 12.60 24.31 -8.38
C PHE A 443 12.07 25.65 -8.88
N ASP A 444 12.85 26.29 -9.75
CA ASP A 444 12.59 27.62 -10.29
C ASP A 444 11.69 27.60 -11.53
N ARG A 445 11.71 26.51 -12.30
CA ARG A 445 10.82 26.29 -13.45
C ARG A 445 9.67 25.35 -13.05
N HIS A 446 8.44 25.80 -13.27
CA HIS A 446 7.23 25.01 -13.09
C HIS A 446 6.61 24.74 -14.45
N ILE A 447 6.53 23.47 -14.84
CA ILE A 447 5.97 23.06 -16.11
C ILE A 447 4.77 22.18 -15.83
N VAL A 448 3.60 22.65 -16.26
CA VAL A 448 2.35 21.90 -16.14
C VAL A 448 2.27 20.95 -17.32
N VAL A 449 2.08 19.66 -17.03
CA VAL A 449 1.78 18.62 -18.01
C VAL A 449 0.27 18.37 -17.97
N PRO A 450 -0.50 19.01 -18.87
CA PRO A 450 -1.95 18.86 -18.89
C PRO A 450 -2.37 17.47 -19.37
N ASN A 451 -3.66 17.17 -19.23
CA ASN A 451 -4.26 16.04 -19.93
C ASN A 451 -4.24 16.30 -21.45
N PRO A 452 -4.12 15.25 -22.28
CA PRO A 452 -4.05 15.40 -23.73
C PRO A 452 -5.40 15.84 -24.34
N ASP A 453 -5.33 16.77 -25.30
CA ASP A 453 -6.44 17.15 -26.17
C ASP A 453 -6.85 16.02 -27.12
N VAL A 454 -7.95 16.17 -27.86
CA VAL A 454 -8.43 15.19 -28.86
C VAL A 454 -7.31 14.75 -29.82
N ARG A 455 -6.53 15.71 -30.35
CA ARG A 455 -5.40 15.42 -31.24
C ARG A 455 -4.27 14.69 -30.50
N GLY A 456 -3.97 15.12 -29.28
CA GLY A 456 -2.98 14.43 -28.43
C GLY A 456 -3.37 12.99 -28.12
N ARG A 457 -4.65 12.74 -27.82
CA ARG A 457 -5.19 11.39 -27.58
C ARG A 457 -5.11 10.52 -28.83
N GLN A 458 -5.40 11.08 -30.01
CA GLN A 458 -5.22 10.39 -31.28
C GLN A 458 -3.77 9.96 -31.47
N GLU A 459 -2.80 10.87 -31.31
CA GLU A 459 -1.36 10.54 -31.46
C GLU A 459 -0.89 9.50 -30.43
N ILE A 460 -1.39 9.56 -29.20
CA ILE A 460 -1.08 8.57 -28.16
C ILE A 460 -1.66 7.20 -28.51
N LEU A 461 -2.91 7.15 -29.01
CA LEU A 461 -3.53 5.91 -29.47
C LEU A 461 -2.78 5.32 -30.65
N GLU A 462 -2.41 6.13 -31.64
CA GLU A 462 -1.58 5.70 -32.78
C GLU A 462 -0.25 5.10 -32.33
N LEU A 463 0.44 5.74 -31.37
CA LEU A 463 1.68 5.24 -30.79
C LEU A 463 1.49 3.84 -30.17
N TYR A 464 0.44 3.63 -29.39
CA TYR A 464 0.19 2.33 -28.74
C TYR A 464 -0.39 1.26 -29.68
N LEU A 465 -1.00 1.67 -30.79
CA LEU A 465 -1.53 0.78 -31.81
C LEU A 465 -0.47 0.39 -32.85
N GLN A 466 0.60 1.18 -33.02
CA GLN A 466 1.66 0.94 -34.00
C GLN A 466 2.32 -0.45 -33.85
N ASP A 467 2.47 -0.92 -32.62
CA ASP A 467 3.08 -2.22 -32.31
C ASP A 467 2.07 -3.39 -32.33
N LYS A 468 0.81 -3.16 -32.71
CA LYS A 468 -0.26 -4.17 -32.66
C LYS A 468 -0.88 -4.42 -34.05
N PRO A 469 -1.34 -5.65 -34.33
CA PRO A 469 -2.08 -5.92 -35.56
C PRO A 469 -3.49 -5.31 -35.47
N VAL A 470 -3.73 -4.21 -36.16
CA VAL A 470 -5.02 -3.51 -36.20
C VAL A 470 -5.75 -3.79 -37.51
N SER A 471 -7.07 -3.93 -37.44
CA SER A 471 -7.94 -4.09 -38.61
C SER A 471 -8.32 -2.73 -39.24
N SER A 472 -8.70 -2.72 -40.52
CA SER A 472 -9.00 -1.49 -41.28
C SER A 472 -10.32 -0.82 -40.89
N ASP A 473 -11.13 -1.47 -40.05
CA ASP A 473 -12.38 -0.96 -39.49
C ASP A 473 -12.16 0.04 -38.35
N VAL A 474 -10.94 0.16 -37.82
CA VAL A 474 -10.63 1.02 -36.67
C VAL A 474 -10.40 2.46 -37.10
N ASP A 475 -11.34 3.35 -36.72
CA ASP A 475 -11.12 4.79 -36.78
C ASP A 475 -10.60 5.32 -35.43
N VAL A 476 -9.30 5.63 -35.37
CA VAL A 476 -8.63 6.17 -34.17
C VAL A 476 -9.18 7.55 -33.81
N ASN A 477 -9.63 8.34 -34.78
CA ASN A 477 -10.21 9.67 -34.52
C ASN A 477 -11.54 9.56 -33.77
N ALA A 478 -12.41 8.65 -34.20
CA ALA A 478 -13.67 8.39 -33.51
C ALA A 478 -13.43 7.97 -32.05
N ILE A 479 -12.44 7.10 -31.82
CA ILE A 479 -12.09 6.63 -30.47
C ILE A 479 -11.54 7.78 -29.61
N ALA A 480 -10.64 8.61 -30.15
CA ALA A 480 -10.07 9.77 -29.44
C ALA A 480 -11.14 10.80 -29.04
N ARG A 481 -12.15 11.04 -29.89
CA ARG A 481 -13.31 11.90 -29.56
C ARG A 481 -14.20 11.26 -28.49
N SER A 482 -14.34 9.94 -28.51
CA SER A 482 -15.17 9.21 -27.57
C SER A 482 -14.51 8.93 -26.21
N THR A 483 -13.26 9.36 -26.01
CA THR A 483 -12.49 9.20 -24.75
C THR A 483 -12.15 10.56 -24.10
N PRO A 484 -13.14 11.45 -23.84
CA PRO A 484 -12.87 12.74 -23.22
C PRO A 484 -12.28 12.57 -21.82
N GLY A 485 -11.25 13.34 -21.51
CA GLY A 485 -10.60 13.34 -20.19
C GLY A 485 -9.64 12.17 -19.93
N PHE A 486 -9.47 11.24 -20.86
CA PHE A 486 -8.52 10.13 -20.72
C PHE A 486 -7.09 10.65 -20.73
N ASN A 487 -6.28 10.21 -19.77
CA ASN A 487 -4.83 10.48 -19.78
C ASN A 487 -4.08 9.42 -20.61
N GLY A 488 -2.77 9.61 -20.79
CA GLY A 488 -1.95 8.68 -21.60
C GLY A 488 -1.92 7.25 -21.04
N ALA A 489 -1.94 7.08 -19.72
CA ALA A 489 -2.01 5.77 -19.09
C ALA A 489 -3.38 5.09 -19.28
N ASP A 490 -4.47 5.85 -19.25
CA ASP A 490 -5.82 5.34 -19.51
C ASP A 490 -5.96 4.84 -20.96
N LEU A 491 -5.40 5.58 -21.92
CA LEU A 491 -5.37 5.18 -23.33
C LEU A 491 -4.50 3.93 -23.55
N ALA A 492 -3.34 3.85 -22.90
CA ALA A 492 -2.51 2.64 -22.92
C ALA A 492 -3.27 1.43 -22.36
N ASN A 493 -4.01 1.63 -21.27
CA ASN A 493 -4.82 0.59 -20.65
C ASN A 493 -6.00 0.18 -21.55
N LEU A 494 -6.67 1.12 -22.21
CA LEU A 494 -7.74 0.84 -23.18
C LEU A 494 -7.23 -0.09 -24.30
N VAL A 495 -6.10 0.26 -24.92
CA VAL A 495 -5.50 -0.54 -25.99
C VAL A 495 -5.01 -1.90 -25.46
N ASN A 496 -4.61 -1.99 -24.20
CA ASN A 496 -4.25 -3.26 -23.56
C ASN A 496 -5.49 -4.16 -23.32
N ILE A 497 -6.56 -3.62 -22.76
CA ILE A 497 -7.82 -4.35 -22.51
C ILE A 497 -8.41 -4.86 -23.82
N ALA A 498 -8.39 -4.04 -24.88
CA ALA A 498 -8.86 -4.43 -26.21
C ALA A 498 -8.04 -5.61 -26.77
N ALA A 499 -6.71 -5.58 -26.62
CA ALA A 499 -5.84 -6.67 -27.05
C ALA A 499 -6.07 -7.97 -26.26
N ILE A 500 -6.27 -7.88 -24.94
CA ILE A 500 -6.60 -9.05 -24.11
C ILE A 500 -7.95 -9.64 -24.56
N LYS A 501 -8.95 -8.79 -24.83
CA LYS A 501 -10.26 -9.24 -25.31
C LYS A 501 -10.14 -9.95 -26.66
N ALA A 502 -9.35 -9.39 -27.58
CA ALA A 502 -9.05 -10.00 -28.87
C ALA A 502 -8.39 -11.38 -28.73
N ALA A 503 -7.40 -11.49 -27.84
CA ALA A 503 -6.72 -12.74 -27.57
C ALA A 503 -7.66 -13.81 -26.99
N VAL A 504 -8.57 -13.42 -26.08
CA VAL A 504 -9.57 -14.33 -25.51
C VAL A 504 -10.57 -14.82 -26.57
N GLU A 505 -10.92 -13.97 -27.53
CA GLU A 505 -11.82 -14.32 -28.64
C GLU A 505 -11.11 -15.09 -29.77
N GLY A 506 -9.78 -15.24 -29.71
CA GLY A 506 -8.99 -15.85 -30.77
C GLY A 506 -8.95 -15.02 -32.06
N ALA A 507 -9.07 -13.69 -31.96
CA ALA A 507 -8.99 -12.80 -33.11
C ALA A 507 -7.54 -12.48 -33.49
N ASP A 508 -7.19 -12.58 -34.77
CA ASP A 508 -5.83 -12.30 -35.28
C ASP A 508 -5.50 -10.79 -35.34
N LYS A 509 -6.53 -9.95 -35.44
CA LYS A 509 -6.43 -8.49 -35.52
C LYS A 509 -7.38 -7.83 -34.56
N LEU A 510 -6.95 -6.66 -34.07
CA LEU A 510 -7.72 -5.82 -33.18
C LEU A 510 -8.76 -5.02 -33.97
N THR A 511 -10.04 -5.23 -33.65
CA THR A 511 -11.20 -4.64 -34.35
C THR A 511 -11.77 -3.46 -33.59
N ALA A 512 -12.61 -2.66 -34.26
CA ALA A 512 -13.29 -1.51 -33.64
C ALA A 512 -14.17 -1.95 -32.45
N ALA A 513 -14.84 -3.09 -32.57
CA ALA A 513 -15.70 -3.64 -31.52
C ALA A 513 -14.95 -3.94 -30.21
N GLN A 514 -13.69 -4.39 -30.29
CA GLN A 514 -12.87 -4.69 -29.11
C GLN A 514 -12.36 -3.41 -28.44
N LEU A 515 -12.03 -2.38 -29.22
CA LEU A 515 -11.68 -1.05 -28.71
C LEU A 515 -12.88 -0.39 -28.05
N GLU A 516 -14.05 -0.47 -28.65
CA GLU A 516 -15.30 0.00 -28.05
C GLU A 516 -15.63 -0.76 -26.76
N PHE A 517 -15.46 -2.07 -26.73
CA PHE A 517 -15.64 -2.87 -25.51
C PHE A 517 -14.69 -2.41 -24.39
N ALA A 518 -13.41 -2.17 -24.71
CA ALA A 518 -12.42 -1.70 -23.74
C ALA A 518 -12.75 -0.29 -23.24
N LYS A 519 -13.13 0.62 -24.15
CA LYS A 519 -13.61 1.96 -23.84
C LYS A 519 -14.80 1.90 -22.89
N ASP A 520 -15.84 1.15 -23.26
CA ASP A 520 -17.06 0.99 -22.45
C ASP A 520 -16.71 0.45 -21.07
N ARG A 521 -15.79 -0.51 -20.97
CA ARG A 521 -15.34 -1.06 -19.69
C ARG A 521 -14.65 -0.01 -18.80
N ILE A 522 -13.88 0.91 -19.38
CA ILE A 522 -13.18 1.97 -18.62
C ILE A 522 -14.15 3.11 -18.26
N ILE A 523 -14.91 3.64 -19.23
CA ILE A 523 -15.82 4.77 -19.04
C ILE A 523 -16.99 4.39 -18.12
N MET A 524 -17.62 3.24 -18.37
CA MET A 524 -18.87 2.91 -17.71
C MET A 524 -18.68 2.41 -16.28
N GLY A 525 -17.45 2.02 -15.90
CA GLY A 525 -17.15 1.59 -14.52
C GLY A 525 -18.26 0.72 -13.92
N THR A 526 -18.63 0.98 -12.67
CA THR A 526 -19.67 0.27 -11.94
C THR A 526 -20.94 1.09 -11.72
N GLU A 527 -21.22 2.13 -12.52
CA GLU A 527 -22.22 3.13 -12.16
C GLU A 527 -23.62 2.94 -12.77
N ARG A 528 -24.65 3.25 -11.96
CA ARG A 528 -26.08 3.05 -12.29
C ARG A 528 -26.61 4.26 -13.05
N LYS A 529 -27.22 4.06 -14.22
CA LYS A 529 -28.09 5.04 -14.88
C LYS A 529 -29.30 4.35 -15.52
N SER A 530 -30.50 4.84 -15.23
CA SER A 530 -31.76 4.20 -15.61
C SER A 530 -32.33 4.72 -16.94
N ILE A 531 -33.35 4.04 -17.47
CA ILE A 531 -33.99 4.33 -18.76
C ILE A 531 -34.60 5.74 -18.80
N GLY A 532 -35.10 6.24 -17.66
CA GLY A 532 -35.60 7.61 -17.54
C GLY A 532 -34.56 8.67 -17.91
N HIS A 533 -33.27 8.39 -17.72
CA HIS A 533 -32.20 9.31 -18.10
C HIS A 533 -32.10 9.51 -19.61
N ALA A 534 -32.36 8.47 -20.41
CA ALA A 534 -32.26 8.54 -21.87
C ALA A 534 -33.33 9.48 -22.46
N ILE A 535 -34.59 9.32 -22.08
CA ILE A 535 -35.67 10.17 -22.60
C ILE A 535 -35.49 11.63 -22.18
N VAL A 536 -35.05 11.88 -20.94
CA VAL A 536 -34.77 13.24 -20.48
C VAL A 536 -33.60 13.85 -21.24
N ALA A 537 -32.52 13.10 -21.45
CA ALA A 537 -31.36 13.57 -22.19
C ALA A 537 -31.69 13.93 -23.66
N LEU A 538 -32.49 13.12 -24.35
CA LEU A 538 -32.88 13.39 -25.74
C LEU A 538 -33.74 14.65 -25.89
N ASN A 539 -34.63 14.89 -24.93
CA ASN A 539 -35.63 15.96 -25.03
C ASN A 539 -35.23 17.25 -24.29
N THR A 540 -34.06 17.28 -23.63
CA THR A 540 -33.58 18.46 -22.89
C THR A 540 -32.50 19.20 -23.69
N GLN A 541 -32.74 20.47 -24.00
CA GLN A 541 -31.78 21.29 -24.73
C GLN A 541 -30.53 21.56 -23.89
N GLY A 542 -29.35 21.27 -24.45
CA GLY A 542 -28.07 21.44 -23.76
C GLY A 542 -27.63 20.21 -22.97
N ALA A 543 -28.39 19.10 -23.00
CA ALA A 543 -27.88 17.81 -22.58
C ALA A 543 -26.85 17.29 -23.61
N HIS A 544 -25.89 16.49 -23.12
CA HIS A 544 -24.95 15.79 -23.99
C HIS A 544 -25.68 14.71 -24.81
N PRO A 545 -25.30 14.51 -26.09
CA PRO A 545 -25.92 13.49 -26.91
C PRO A 545 -25.69 12.11 -26.32
N ILE A 546 -26.71 11.25 -26.45
CA ILE A 546 -26.63 9.86 -26.02
C ILE A 546 -25.75 9.10 -26.99
N HIS A 547 -24.88 8.26 -26.46
CA HIS A 547 -24.08 7.34 -27.25
C HIS A 547 -24.66 5.92 -27.21
N LYS A 548 -25.05 5.45 -26.01
CA LYS A 548 -25.48 4.07 -25.79
C LYS A 548 -26.32 3.94 -24.52
N ALA A 549 -27.30 3.04 -24.52
CA ALA A 549 -28.07 2.64 -23.35
C ALA A 549 -28.04 1.11 -23.21
N THR A 550 -27.82 0.60 -21.99
CA THR A 550 -27.81 -0.84 -21.71
C THR A 550 -28.48 -1.14 -20.37
N ILE A 551 -29.19 -2.27 -20.29
CA ILE A 551 -29.75 -2.82 -19.05
C ILE A 551 -28.92 -3.99 -18.51
N LEU A 552 -27.80 -4.32 -19.16
CA LEU A 552 -26.90 -5.37 -18.69
C LEU A 552 -26.15 -4.89 -17.45
N PRO A 553 -26.08 -5.72 -16.39
CA PRO A 553 -25.37 -5.35 -15.19
C PRO A 553 -23.86 -5.26 -15.48
N ARG A 554 -23.23 -4.15 -15.07
CA ARG A 554 -21.79 -3.94 -15.16
C ARG A 554 -21.28 -3.43 -13.82
N GLY A 555 -20.47 -4.25 -13.15
CA GLY A 555 -20.03 -3.95 -11.79
C GLY A 555 -21.18 -3.93 -10.78
N SER A 556 -21.34 -2.82 -10.05
CA SER A 556 -22.42 -2.58 -9.09
C SER A 556 -23.66 -1.92 -9.70
N ALA A 557 -23.68 -1.72 -11.03
CA ALA A 557 -24.79 -1.16 -11.79
C ALA A 557 -25.71 -2.20 -12.41
N LEU A 558 -27.02 -1.92 -12.41
CA LEU A 558 -28.07 -2.76 -13.03
C LEU A 558 -28.44 -2.29 -14.46
N GLY A 559 -27.87 -1.17 -14.93
CA GLY A 559 -28.09 -0.58 -16.25
C GLY A 559 -27.46 0.83 -16.32
N MET A 560 -27.12 1.31 -17.52
CA MET A 560 -26.53 2.64 -17.72
C MET A 560 -26.92 3.29 -19.07
N VAL A 561 -27.07 4.61 -19.08
CA VAL A 561 -27.09 5.48 -20.26
C VAL A 561 -25.80 6.30 -20.32
N THR A 562 -25.04 6.15 -21.39
CA THR A 562 -23.79 6.89 -21.64
C THR A 562 -24.05 8.09 -22.53
N GLN A 563 -23.58 9.25 -22.09
CA GLN A 563 -23.60 10.50 -22.84
C GLN A 563 -22.17 10.88 -23.18
N LEU A 564 -21.92 11.27 -24.43
CA LEU A 564 -20.61 11.74 -24.86
C LEU A 564 -20.73 13.19 -25.33
N PRO A 565 -19.85 14.10 -24.90
CA PRO A 565 -19.82 15.44 -25.44
C PRO A 565 -19.38 15.39 -26.92
N SER A 566 -19.88 16.33 -27.73
CA SER A 566 -19.49 16.43 -29.15
C SER A 566 -18.08 17.00 -29.33
N GLN A 567 -17.62 17.80 -28.37
CA GLN A 567 -16.29 18.43 -28.32
C GLN A 567 -15.77 18.43 -26.89
N ASP A 568 -14.46 18.50 -26.70
CA ASP A 568 -13.86 18.68 -25.38
C ASP A 568 -14.15 20.09 -24.87
N GLU A 569 -15.18 20.23 -24.04
CA GLU A 569 -15.58 21.48 -23.43
C GLU A 569 -14.79 21.73 -22.14
N THR A 570 -14.02 22.81 -22.08
CA THR A 570 -13.29 23.24 -20.87
C THR A 570 -14.16 24.05 -19.91
N SER A 571 -15.27 24.62 -20.40
CA SER A 571 -16.22 25.40 -19.62
C SER A 571 -17.64 24.92 -19.87
N ILE A 572 -18.48 24.93 -18.82
CA ILE A 572 -19.85 24.41 -18.87
C ILE A 572 -20.83 25.55 -18.58
N SER A 573 -21.81 25.72 -19.46
CA SER A 573 -22.84 26.74 -19.32
C SER A 573 -23.88 26.39 -18.25
N LYS A 574 -24.54 27.41 -17.67
CA LYS A 574 -25.67 27.22 -16.74
C LYS A 574 -26.78 26.34 -17.35
N LYS A 575 -27.05 26.49 -18.66
CA LYS A 575 -28.03 25.67 -19.38
C LYS A 575 -27.64 24.19 -19.40
N GLN A 576 -26.38 23.88 -19.67
CA GLN A 576 -25.87 22.51 -19.65
C GLN A 576 -25.88 21.90 -18.24
N LEU A 577 -25.53 22.68 -17.21
CA LEU A 577 -25.60 22.20 -15.81
C LEU A 577 -27.04 21.91 -15.38
N LEU A 578 -27.99 22.77 -15.74
CA LEU A 578 -29.42 22.50 -15.52
C LEU A 578 -29.90 21.27 -16.27
N ALA A 579 -29.45 21.06 -17.51
CA ALA A 579 -29.78 19.87 -18.28
C ALA A 579 -29.22 18.59 -17.64
N ARG A 580 -27.99 18.62 -17.11
CA ARG A 580 -27.41 17.50 -16.35
C ARG A 580 -28.21 17.21 -15.08
N LEU A 581 -28.65 18.26 -14.37
CA LEU A 581 -29.49 18.13 -13.18
C LEU A 581 -30.83 17.46 -13.51
N ASP A 582 -31.45 17.85 -14.61
CA ASP A 582 -32.69 17.25 -15.11
C ASP A 582 -32.47 15.77 -15.47
N VAL A 583 -31.36 15.42 -16.13
CA VAL A 583 -31.02 14.02 -16.46
C VAL A 583 -30.88 13.16 -15.20
N CYS A 584 -30.19 13.64 -14.15
CA CYS A 584 -30.04 12.91 -12.89
C CYS A 584 -31.39 12.63 -12.19
N MET A 585 -32.39 13.51 -12.36
CA MET A 585 -33.72 13.28 -11.79
C MET A 585 -34.57 12.30 -12.62
N GLY A 586 -34.18 12.02 -13.87
CA GLY A 586 -34.96 11.23 -14.82
C GLY A 586 -35.32 9.84 -14.32
N GLY A 587 -34.40 9.15 -13.64
CA GLY A 587 -34.62 7.79 -13.18
C GLY A 587 -35.67 7.68 -12.09
N ARG A 588 -35.47 8.46 -11.02
CA ARG A 588 -36.40 8.56 -9.88
C ARG A 588 -37.80 8.93 -10.35
N VAL A 589 -37.91 9.95 -11.21
CA VAL A 589 -39.21 10.43 -11.71
C VAL A 589 -39.87 9.38 -12.61
N ALA A 590 -39.11 8.69 -13.47
CA ALA A 590 -39.66 7.63 -14.30
C ALA A 590 -40.20 6.47 -13.45
N GLU A 591 -39.48 6.03 -12.43
CA GLU A 591 -39.96 5.00 -11.49
C GLU A 591 -41.24 5.45 -10.78
N GLU A 592 -41.28 6.68 -10.28
CA GLU A 592 -42.46 7.21 -9.60
C GLU A 592 -43.69 7.29 -10.51
N LEU A 593 -43.51 7.69 -11.78
CA LEU A 593 -44.61 7.81 -12.73
C LEU A 593 -45.20 6.44 -13.12
N ILE A 594 -44.37 5.41 -13.24
CA ILE A 594 -44.80 4.07 -13.69
C ILE A 594 -45.24 3.19 -12.52
N PHE A 595 -44.49 3.18 -11.42
CA PHE A 595 -44.72 2.28 -10.29
C PHE A 595 -45.47 2.95 -9.13
N GLY A 596 -45.60 4.27 -9.11
CA GLY A 596 -46.25 5.05 -8.05
C GLY A 596 -45.27 5.52 -6.96
N GLU A 597 -45.72 6.46 -6.13
CA GLU A 597 -44.91 7.13 -5.09
C GLU A 597 -44.45 6.18 -3.96
N ASP A 598 -45.24 5.16 -3.64
CA ASP A 598 -44.91 4.20 -2.59
C ASP A 598 -43.89 3.13 -3.03
N ASN A 599 -43.74 2.92 -4.34
CA ASN A 599 -42.88 1.86 -4.90
C ASN A 599 -41.53 2.37 -5.39
N VAL A 600 -41.16 3.60 -5.07
CA VAL A 600 -39.92 4.17 -5.58
C VAL A 600 -38.71 3.62 -4.83
N THR A 601 -37.74 3.10 -5.58
CA THR A 601 -36.66 2.29 -5.03
C THR A 601 -35.49 3.13 -4.49
N THR A 602 -34.56 2.45 -3.81
CA THR A 602 -33.25 3.03 -3.41
C THR A 602 -32.26 3.10 -4.59
N GLY A 603 -32.66 2.64 -5.79
CA GLY A 603 -31.82 2.61 -6.99
C GLY A 603 -31.30 3.98 -7.42
N ALA A 604 -32.08 5.04 -7.19
CA ALA A 604 -31.76 6.42 -7.56
C ALA A 604 -30.79 7.15 -6.60
N ARG A 605 -30.20 6.47 -5.60
CA ARG A 605 -29.31 7.09 -4.60
C ARG A 605 -28.13 7.84 -5.22
N ASN A 606 -27.46 7.21 -6.20
CA ASN A 606 -26.26 7.79 -6.83
C ASN A 606 -26.61 9.04 -7.67
N ASP A 607 -27.74 8.99 -8.37
CA ASP A 607 -28.20 10.11 -9.19
C ASP A 607 -28.58 11.32 -8.33
N LEU A 608 -29.23 11.08 -7.18
CA LEU A 608 -29.54 12.13 -6.21
C LEU A 608 -28.29 12.73 -5.57
N HIS A 609 -27.28 11.90 -5.26
CA HIS A 609 -25.99 12.37 -4.78
C HIS A 609 -25.33 13.30 -5.81
N THR A 610 -25.20 12.82 -7.05
CA THR A 610 -24.61 13.58 -8.17
C THR A 610 -25.37 14.88 -8.44
N ALA A 611 -26.70 14.85 -8.40
CA ALA A 611 -27.53 16.04 -8.57
C ALA A 611 -27.31 17.06 -7.44
N THR A 612 -27.17 16.59 -6.21
CA THR A 612 -26.95 17.45 -5.03
C THR A 612 -25.59 18.13 -5.10
N GLU A 613 -24.52 17.38 -5.41
CA GLU A 613 -23.18 17.93 -5.61
C GLU A 613 -23.15 18.94 -6.75
N LEU A 614 -23.81 18.64 -7.87
CA LEU A 614 -23.89 19.53 -9.02
C LEU A 614 -24.62 20.84 -8.66
N ALA A 615 -25.75 20.76 -7.95
CA ALA A 615 -26.48 21.93 -7.49
C ALA A 615 -25.64 22.76 -6.50
N GLN A 616 -24.92 22.11 -5.59
CA GLN A 616 -24.03 22.80 -4.66
C GLN A 616 -22.87 23.49 -5.38
N TYR A 617 -22.30 22.85 -6.41
CA TYR A 617 -21.26 23.43 -7.26
C TYR A 617 -21.76 24.66 -8.03
N MET A 618 -22.96 24.58 -8.62
CA MET A 618 -23.60 25.72 -9.30
C MET A 618 -23.77 26.94 -8.38
N VAL A 619 -24.16 26.69 -7.13
CA VAL A 619 -24.46 27.74 -6.15
C VAL A 619 -23.19 28.28 -5.49
N SER A 620 -22.30 27.40 -5.01
CA SER A 620 -21.13 27.77 -4.19
C SER A 620 -19.93 28.21 -5.02
N ASN A 621 -19.63 27.49 -6.10
CA ASN A 621 -18.38 27.67 -6.83
C ASN A 621 -18.57 28.56 -8.06
N CYS A 622 -19.69 28.40 -8.76
CA CYS A 622 -19.97 29.11 -10.01
C CYS A 622 -20.79 30.40 -9.84
N GLY A 623 -21.37 30.65 -8.66
CA GLY A 623 -22.20 31.84 -8.43
C GLY A 623 -23.43 31.92 -9.35
N MET A 624 -24.04 30.79 -9.71
CA MET A 624 -25.15 30.70 -10.67
C MET A 624 -26.54 30.87 -10.05
N SER A 625 -26.61 31.24 -8.77
CA SER A 625 -27.85 31.59 -8.06
C SER A 625 -28.00 33.10 -7.94
N ASP A 626 -29.19 33.60 -8.26
CA ASP A 626 -29.53 35.03 -8.12
C ASP A 626 -29.66 35.43 -6.64
N ALA A 627 -29.97 34.49 -5.75
CA ALA A 627 -30.15 34.75 -4.32
C ALA A 627 -28.83 34.95 -3.58
N ILE A 628 -27.77 34.24 -4.00
CA ILE A 628 -26.42 34.37 -3.43
C ILE A 628 -25.61 35.40 -4.21
N GLY A 629 -25.82 35.47 -5.52
CA GLY A 629 -25.08 36.30 -6.45
C GLY A 629 -23.78 35.64 -6.95
N PRO A 630 -23.00 36.37 -7.76
CA PRO A 630 -21.79 35.87 -8.41
C PRO A 630 -20.58 35.88 -7.45
N VAL A 631 -20.68 35.14 -6.34
CA VAL A 631 -19.63 35.05 -5.31
C VAL A 631 -19.08 33.63 -5.25
N HIS A 632 -17.76 33.51 -5.18
CA HIS A 632 -17.10 32.24 -4.87
C HIS A 632 -17.10 32.01 -3.35
N VAL A 633 -17.82 30.99 -2.90
CA VAL A 633 -17.95 30.66 -1.48
C VAL A 633 -16.70 29.92 -1.01
N LYS A 634 -16.08 30.40 0.08
CA LYS A 634 -14.90 29.77 0.69
C LYS A 634 -15.25 28.40 1.28
N GLU A 635 -14.27 27.49 1.38
CA GLU A 635 -14.43 26.12 1.93
C GLU A 635 -15.10 26.05 3.32
N ARG A 636 -15.05 27.13 4.11
CA ARG A 636 -15.74 27.24 5.40
C ARG A 636 -16.61 28.51 5.42
N PRO A 637 -17.85 28.44 4.91
CA PRO A 637 -18.77 29.57 4.96
C PRO A 637 -19.29 29.80 6.38
N SER A 638 -19.86 30.98 6.62
CA SER A 638 -20.62 31.23 7.86
C SER A 638 -21.87 30.37 7.91
N VAL A 639 -22.37 30.09 9.12
CA VAL A 639 -23.60 29.27 9.32
C VAL A 639 -24.80 29.85 8.57
N GLU A 640 -24.93 31.19 8.54
CA GLU A 640 -25.99 31.87 7.80
C GLU A 640 -25.85 31.68 6.28
N MET A 641 -24.63 31.79 5.76
CA MET A 641 -24.39 31.58 4.33
C MET A 641 -24.63 30.12 3.93
N GLN A 642 -24.20 29.17 4.75
CA GLN A 642 -24.46 27.74 4.53
C GLN A 642 -25.96 27.45 4.45
N SER A 643 -26.76 28.00 5.38
CA SER A 643 -28.21 27.81 5.35
C SER A 643 -28.87 28.38 4.08
N ARG A 644 -28.38 29.52 3.56
CA ARG A 644 -28.85 30.10 2.30
C ARG A 644 -28.47 29.23 1.10
N ILE A 645 -27.26 28.68 1.08
CA ILE A 645 -26.81 27.75 0.05
C ILE A 645 -27.69 26.50 0.04
N ASP A 646 -27.91 25.89 1.19
CA ASP A 646 -28.70 24.66 1.30
C ASP A 646 -30.15 24.88 0.83
N ALA A 647 -30.75 26.02 1.19
CA ALA A 647 -32.10 26.39 0.74
C ALA A 647 -32.19 26.52 -0.79
N GLU A 648 -31.19 27.13 -1.41
CA GLU A 648 -31.14 27.30 -2.86
C GLU A 648 -30.88 25.97 -3.59
N VAL A 649 -30.02 25.11 -3.04
CA VAL A 649 -29.78 23.76 -3.57
C VAL A 649 -31.08 22.94 -3.58
N VAL A 650 -31.83 22.93 -2.47
CA VAL A 650 -33.12 22.24 -2.39
C VAL A 650 -34.13 22.80 -3.40
N LYS A 651 -34.15 24.12 -3.59
CA LYS A 651 -35.01 24.77 -4.59
C LYS A 651 -34.66 24.31 -6.01
N LEU A 652 -33.38 24.35 -6.40
CA LEU A 652 -32.93 23.90 -7.72
C LEU A 652 -33.30 22.43 -7.99
N LEU A 653 -33.10 21.55 -7.01
CA LEU A 653 -33.42 20.13 -7.12
C LEU A 653 -34.93 19.90 -7.28
N ARG A 654 -35.77 20.61 -6.51
CA ARG A 654 -37.24 20.52 -6.62
C ARG A 654 -37.75 21.04 -7.97
N GLU A 655 -37.18 22.14 -8.46
CA GLU A 655 -37.53 22.68 -9.77
C GLU A 655 -37.16 21.71 -10.90
N ALA A 656 -35.95 21.11 -10.83
CA ALA A 656 -35.52 20.08 -11.77
C ALA A 656 -36.46 18.87 -11.76
N TYR A 657 -36.76 18.35 -10.56
CA TYR A 657 -37.73 17.27 -10.36
C TYR A 657 -39.09 17.58 -11.02
N GLY A 658 -39.62 18.79 -10.79
CA GLY A 658 -40.87 19.25 -11.39
C GLY A 658 -40.82 19.40 -12.91
N ARG A 659 -39.71 19.91 -13.48
CA ARG A 659 -39.50 20.00 -14.94
C ARG A 659 -39.52 18.62 -15.58
N VAL A 660 -38.76 17.69 -15.00
CA VAL A 660 -38.62 16.32 -15.48
C VAL A 660 -39.94 15.55 -15.38
N LYS A 661 -40.71 15.73 -14.30
CA LYS A 661 -42.05 15.12 -14.16
C LYS A 661 -43.02 15.58 -15.26
N ARG A 662 -42.97 16.85 -15.66
CA ARG A 662 -43.76 17.35 -16.81
C ARG A 662 -43.25 16.81 -18.14
N LEU A 663 -41.93 16.73 -18.32
CA LEU A 663 -41.30 16.22 -19.54
C LEU A 663 -41.63 14.74 -19.76
N LEU A 664 -41.42 13.89 -18.76
CA LEU A 664 -41.68 12.45 -18.87
C LEU A 664 -43.17 12.14 -19.05
N LYS A 665 -44.08 12.87 -18.39
CA LYS A 665 -45.53 12.74 -18.65
C LYS A 665 -45.91 13.07 -20.11
N LYS A 666 -45.26 14.06 -20.72
CA LYS A 666 -45.50 14.41 -22.14
C LYS A 666 -45.00 13.31 -23.09
N HIS A 667 -43.92 12.63 -22.72
CA HIS A 667 -43.22 11.64 -23.55
C HIS A 667 -43.39 10.19 -23.05
N GLU A 668 -44.47 9.90 -22.32
CA GLU A 668 -44.74 8.60 -21.70
C GLU A 668 -44.76 7.45 -22.71
N LYS A 669 -45.37 7.66 -23.89
CA LYS A 669 -45.37 6.66 -24.97
C LYS A 669 -43.97 6.28 -25.44
N GLN A 670 -43.08 7.26 -25.55
CA GLN A 670 -41.69 7.04 -25.97
C GLN A 670 -40.90 6.32 -24.88
N LEU A 671 -41.18 6.61 -23.60
CA LEU A 671 -40.58 5.91 -22.47
C LEU A 671 -40.92 4.41 -22.49
N HIS A 672 -42.19 4.06 -22.70
CA HIS A 672 -42.62 2.66 -22.83
C HIS A 672 -42.01 1.96 -24.06
N ALA A 673 -41.98 2.64 -25.21
CA ALA A 673 -41.38 2.09 -26.42
C ALA A 673 -39.89 1.78 -26.24
N LEU A 674 -39.14 2.72 -25.64
CA LEU A 674 -37.72 2.53 -25.35
C LEU A 674 -37.48 1.42 -24.31
N ALA A 675 -38.32 1.35 -23.27
CA ALA A 675 -38.24 0.30 -22.27
C ALA A 675 -38.45 -1.10 -22.88
N ASN A 676 -39.46 -1.26 -23.74
CA ASN A 676 -39.71 -2.53 -24.43
C ASN A 676 -38.56 -2.91 -25.36
N ALA A 677 -38.04 -1.95 -26.13
CA ALA A 677 -36.89 -2.21 -27.02
C ALA A 677 -35.63 -2.63 -26.24
N LEU A 678 -35.39 -2.05 -25.05
CA LEU A 678 -34.29 -2.46 -24.18
C LEU A 678 -34.51 -3.83 -23.54
N LEU A 679 -35.76 -4.22 -23.22
CA LEU A 679 -36.07 -5.57 -22.75
C LEU A 679 -35.83 -6.62 -23.84
N GLU A 680 -36.05 -6.28 -25.11
CA GLU A 680 -35.82 -7.19 -26.25
C GLU A 680 -34.34 -7.31 -26.64
N ARG A 681 -33.60 -6.20 -26.68
CA ARG A 681 -32.24 -6.15 -27.23
C ARG A 681 -31.13 -5.99 -26.19
N GLU A 682 -31.49 -5.73 -24.93
CA GLU A 682 -30.61 -5.48 -23.76
C GLU A 682 -29.69 -4.25 -23.86
N THR A 683 -29.31 -3.85 -25.07
CA THR A 683 -28.43 -2.73 -25.39
C THR A 683 -28.90 -2.06 -26.68
N LEU A 684 -28.93 -0.72 -26.68
CA LEU A 684 -29.27 0.11 -27.84
C LEU A 684 -28.20 1.19 -28.05
N THR A 685 -27.81 1.38 -29.30
CA THR A 685 -26.95 2.49 -29.75
C THR A 685 -27.75 3.77 -29.96
N ALA A 686 -27.08 4.93 -30.04
CA ALA A 686 -27.73 6.22 -30.26
C ALA A 686 -28.71 6.24 -31.45
N ASP A 687 -28.30 5.65 -32.59
CA ASP A 687 -29.10 5.61 -33.80
C ASP A 687 -30.33 4.71 -33.65
N GLU A 688 -30.19 3.58 -32.95
CA GLU A 688 -31.30 2.68 -32.64
C GLU A 688 -32.29 3.33 -31.66
N ILE A 689 -31.78 4.06 -30.66
CA ILE A 689 -32.61 4.82 -29.72
C ILE A 689 -33.42 5.87 -30.48
N ASN A 690 -32.79 6.62 -31.39
CA ASN A 690 -33.49 7.61 -32.21
C ASN A 690 -34.57 6.95 -33.11
N LYS A 691 -34.27 5.80 -33.71
CA LYS A 691 -35.25 5.03 -34.50
C LYS A 691 -36.47 4.56 -33.68
N VAL A 692 -36.24 4.12 -32.43
CA VAL A 692 -37.32 3.68 -31.52
C VAL A 692 -38.16 4.87 -31.04
N VAL A 693 -37.54 6.00 -30.74
CA VAL A 693 -38.21 7.21 -30.21
C VAL A 693 -38.94 8.00 -31.31
N HIS A 694 -38.41 7.98 -32.54
CA HIS A 694 -38.95 8.67 -33.71
C HIS A 694 -39.16 7.71 -34.90
N PRO A 695 -40.17 6.83 -34.85
CA PRO A 695 -40.40 5.81 -35.89
C PRO A 695 -40.80 6.37 -37.27
N TYR A 696 -41.04 7.69 -37.41
CA TYR A 696 -41.53 8.34 -38.63
C TYR A 696 -40.55 9.35 -39.26
N GLN A 697 -39.30 9.47 -38.79
CA GLN A 697 -38.28 10.19 -39.55
C GLN A 697 -37.70 9.23 -40.58
N GLU A 698 -38.26 9.25 -41.79
CA GLU A 698 -37.59 8.70 -42.98
C GLU A 698 -36.15 9.24 -43.03
N GLU A 699 -35.22 8.36 -43.42
CA GLU A 699 -33.83 8.75 -43.68
C GLU A 699 -33.83 10.01 -44.55
N PRO A 700 -33.00 11.03 -44.25
CA PRO A 700 -32.72 12.02 -45.27
C PRO A 700 -32.11 11.23 -46.42
N GLN A 701 -32.85 11.10 -47.52
CA GLN A 701 -32.27 10.66 -48.78
C GLN A 701 -31.07 11.57 -49.00
N LEU A 702 -29.86 10.98 -48.90
CA LEU A 702 -28.64 11.59 -49.39
C LEU A 702 -28.85 11.78 -50.89
N SER A 703 -29.48 12.88 -51.27
CA SER A 703 -29.41 13.38 -52.63
C SER A 703 -27.96 13.78 -52.82
N PHE A 704 -27.19 12.89 -53.43
CA PHE A 704 -25.95 13.27 -54.09
C PHE A 704 -26.32 14.31 -55.14
N GLN A 705 -26.27 15.59 -54.76
CA GLN A 705 -26.08 16.65 -55.72
C GLN A 705 -24.62 16.51 -56.16
N GLU A 706 -24.43 15.79 -57.26
CA GLU A 706 -23.31 16.01 -58.15
C GLU A 706 -23.42 17.47 -58.62
N GLU A 707 -22.88 18.40 -57.85
CA GLU A 707 -22.54 19.72 -58.38
C GLU A 707 -21.25 19.54 -59.18
N ASP A 708 -21.46 19.51 -60.50
CA ASP A 708 -20.51 19.69 -61.57
C ASP A 708 -19.28 20.52 -61.15
N PHE A 709 -18.14 19.84 -60.93
CA PHE A 709 -16.84 20.43 -61.22
C PHE A 709 -16.68 20.53 -62.75
N ALA A 710 -17.42 21.45 -63.35
CA ALA A 710 -17.24 21.88 -64.72
C ALA A 710 -16.88 23.37 -64.72
N LEU A 711 -15.59 23.64 -64.96
CA LEU A 711 -15.06 24.85 -65.60
C LEU A 711 -15.36 26.20 -64.94
N THR A 712 -14.43 26.73 -64.13
CA THR A 712 -13.69 27.98 -64.43
C THR A 712 -12.53 28.20 -63.48
#